data_AF-A0A431URN6-F1
#
_entry.id   AF-A0A431URN6-F1
#
_cell.length_a   1.000
_cell.length_b   1.000
_cell.length_c   1.000
_cell.angle_alpha   90.00
_cell.angle_beta   90.00
_cell.angle_gamma   90.00
#
_symmetry.space_group_name_H-M   'P 1'
#
loop_
_entity.id
_entity.type
_entity.pdbx_description
1 polymer ?
#
loop_
_entity_poly.entity_id
_entity_poly.type
_entity_poly.pdbx_seq_one_letter_code
_entity_poly.pdbx_strand_id
1 'polypeptide(L)'
;MSIHQALCLLVAGVACPGWALAAPANLGEQALMAQSGAANARAPESAQFNSSFLSGQAKQVDLAAFSNGNPMVAGNYRVDVYVNGAWQGRRDLQFKADAQGRVDACLPLPMLEEMGVDSEAVLLQQDPSVPTDKTSCVPVQQRMANAYGVYDSGNLRYDLSIPQVFLRREARGYVNPALWDRGINAGFVGYSFNAIDSDSRVEGGQRNRSAYLGLNAGMNLGGWQFRHDSNLTWSEGDGRHWQSIATYAQRGIPQVRGMLTIGEAYTTGELFDSIGYRGASLASDDRMLPDSLRGYAPVVRGIAETNARIEVRQNEQLIYSSTVSPGSFVIDDLYPTGYGGDLEVSVIEADGRRREFKVPFGSVPQMLREGVSRYSLTAGQVRNKLLADEPWLVQGTYQRGIGNQLTLYGGSALSDGYLSLLYGVGLSTPVGAFAADVTHARTTFDHYGNHTGASVRLSYSNMIGETGTNLTLAAYRYSTEGFYSLQDALYGRDSDKRGIDPTTRGRQRSQFQVTLNQPLGRRGGALYVTGSVRDFYDRPGTSKQYQVGYNNAWRSVNYGFSALRTEEGVLGRSDTQYLLSMSVPLGRGSHPVSFSADLGVRERGGYDNSRVGITGSTGVDNNFSYGVALSDSREGGTTAVGSAEYRSRYSALNATYSHSRDFRQASVGANGSVVVHPGGFTFTPQRGDTMVLVEAPGARDAIVSNAPGLRVDGRGYAVVPYVSPYRLNTVTLDPQGMAHDVELESTSQSIAPFAGAISYLRFDTRKGNALLIQVRNPDGRTMPFGAQVKDEQGQPVGMVSQGGRLYVRSEKNQGSLLVEWGAGADQRCTVDYQVPAGADASKTGFIPLEAACR
;
A
#
# COMPACT_ATOMS: atom_id res chain seq x y z
N MET A 1 11.20 0.24 59.98
CA MET A 1 10.03 0.36 60.88
C MET A 1 9.17 1.49 60.37
N SER A 2 7.84 1.46 60.24
CA SER A 2 6.83 0.41 60.07
C SER A 2 5.49 1.11 59.81
N ILE A 3 4.48 0.32 59.43
CA ILE A 3 3.03 0.57 59.55
C ILE A 3 2.41 1.43 58.44
N HIS A 4 1.76 0.77 57.48
CA HIS A 4 0.30 0.89 57.27
C HIS A 4 -0.20 -0.31 56.44
N GLN A 5 -0.32 -1.45 57.13
CA GLN A 5 -1.33 -2.47 56.84
C GLN A 5 -2.68 -1.94 57.34
N ALA A 6 -3.55 -1.59 56.40
CA ALA A 6 -5.00 -1.38 56.54
C ALA A 6 -5.45 -0.96 55.14
N LEU A 7 -6.07 -1.78 54.30
CA LEU A 7 -7.41 -2.30 54.47
C LEU A 7 -7.58 -3.41 53.41
N CYS A 8 -7.58 -4.67 53.83
CA CYS A 8 -8.07 -5.80 53.08
C CYS A 8 -9.19 -6.40 53.93
N LEU A 9 -10.45 -6.09 53.61
CA LEU A 9 -11.69 -6.83 53.92
C LEU A 9 -12.91 -5.91 53.70
N LEU A 10 -13.97 -6.49 53.11
CA LEU A 10 -15.29 -5.91 52.75
C LEU A 10 -15.26 -5.18 51.39
N VAL A 11 -15.93 -5.62 50.31
CA VAL A 11 -17.19 -6.37 50.19
C VAL A 11 -17.18 -7.16 48.87
N ALA A 12 -17.63 -8.41 48.97
CA ALA A 12 -17.94 -9.30 47.88
C ALA A 12 -19.27 -8.92 47.19
N GLY A 13 -19.34 -9.20 45.88
CA GLY A 13 -20.59 -9.50 45.20
C GLY A 13 -21.21 -8.35 44.40
N VAL A 14 -20.99 -8.36 43.08
CA VAL A 14 -22.04 -8.50 42.06
C VAL A 14 -21.34 -8.92 40.76
N ALA A 15 -21.70 -10.09 40.25
CA ALA A 15 -21.31 -10.57 38.93
C ALA A 15 -22.16 -9.86 37.86
N CYS A 16 -21.51 -9.28 36.84
CA CYS A 16 -22.10 -8.99 35.54
C CYS A 16 -21.28 -9.74 34.48
N PRO A 17 -21.89 -10.62 33.66
CA PRO A 17 -21.18 -11.44 32.70
C PRO A 17 -21.00 -10.72 31.37
N GLY A 18 -19.90 -11.05 30.70
CA GLY A 18 -19.76 -10.93 29.24
C GLY A 18 -19.17 -9.61 28.77
N TRP A 19 -17.91 -9.67 28.33
CA TRP A 19 -17.42 -9.31 26.99
C TRP A 19 -15.91 -9.54 27.04
N ALA A 20 -15.50 -10.81 27.10
CA ALA A 20 -14.13 -11.19 26.82
C ALA A 20 -14.02 -11.36 25.30
N LEU A 21 -13.40 -10.39 24.64
CA LEU A 21 -12.87 -10.57 23.30
C LEU A 21 -11.84 -11.70 23.37
N ALA A 22 -12.18 -12.87 22.83
CA ALA A 22 -11.24 -13.97 22.67
C ALA A 22 -10.08 -13.47 21.80
N ALA A 23 -8.88 -13.46 22.35
CA ALA A 23 -7.66 -13.27 21.58
C ALA A 23 -7.57 -14.39 20.53
N PRO A 24 -7.04 -14.12 19.31
CA PRO A 24 -6.83 -15.18 18.33
C PRO A 24 -5.86 -16.20 18.93
N ALA A 25 -6.31 -17.45 19.08
CA ALA A 25 -5.48 -18.53 19.57
C ALA A 25 -4.25 -18.66 18.68
N ASN A 26 -3.07 -18.53 19.29
CA ASN A 26 -1.80 -18.63 18.61
C ASN A 26 -1.57 -20.11 18.25
N LEU A 27 -1.54 -20.44 16.96
CA LEU A 27 -1.35 -21.81 16.46
C LEU A 27 -0.08 -22.49 17.01
N GLY A 28 0.94 -21.71 17.41
CA GLY A 28 2.14 -22.22 18.07
C GLY A 28 1.87 -22.85 19.45
N GLU A 29 0.90 -22.33 20.20
CA GLU A 29 0.50 -22.90 21.50
C GLU A 29 -0.29 -24.20 21.31
N GLN A 30 -1.10 -24.29 20.26
CA GLN A 30 -1.81 -25.53 19.90
C GLN A 30 -0.85 -26.60 19.36
N ALA A 31 0.20 -26.21 18.63
CA ALA A 31 1.25 -27.12 18.15
C ALA A 31 2.13 -27.66 19.30
N LEU A 32 2.42 -26.84 20.32
CA LEU A 32 3.17 -27.28 21.51
C LEU A 32 2.36 -28.26 22.38
N MET A 33 1.04 -28.03 22.48
CA MET A 33 0.10 -28.97 23.10
C MET A 33 -0.06 -30.26 22.27
N ALA A 34 -0.01 -30.17 20.93
CA ALA A 34 -0.10 -31.33 20.06
C ALA A 34 1.17 -32.21 20.09
N GLN A 35 2.36 -31.63 20.23
CA GLN A 35 3.62 -32.38 20.32
C GLN A 35 3.85 -33.00 21.70
N SER A 36 3.46 -32.34 22.78
CA SER A 36 3.52 -32.94 24.13
C SER A 36 2.46 -34.05 24.33
N GLY A 37 1.40 -34.07 23.52
CA GLY A 37 0.43 -35.17 23.44
C GLY A 37 0.86 -36.36 22.57
N ALA A 38 1.93 -36.26 21.79
CA ALA A 38 2.35 -37.32 20.85
C ALA A 38 2.88 -38.60 21.54
N ALA A 39 3.08 -38.59 22.86
CA ALA A 39 3.40 -39.80 23.64
C ALA A 39 2.17 -40.67 23.96
N ASN A 40 0.94 -40.22 23.66
CA ASN A 40 -0.27 -41.03 23.74
C ASN A 40 -1.20 -40.66 22.58
N ALA A 41 -1.07 -41.37 21.46
CA ALA A 41 -2.08 -41.38 20.41
C ALA A 41 -3.41 -41.89 21.01
N ARG A 42 -4.25 -40.98 21.50
CA ARG A 42 -5.64 -41.30 21.85
C ARG A 42 -6.36 -41.64 20.55
N ALA A 43 -7.07 -42.77 20.55
CA ALA A 43 -7.99 -43.15 19.48
C ALA A 43 -8.90 -41.96 19.12
N PRO A 44 -9.32 -41.80 17.85
CA PRO A 44 -10.22 -40.72 17.47
C PRO A 44 -11.47 -40.77 18.36
N GLU A 45 -11.73 -39.71 19.12
CA GLU A 45 -12.93 -39.59 19.93
C GLU A 45 -14.13 -39.55 18.98
N SER A 46 -14.85 -40.68 18.89
CA SER A 46 -16.10 -40.73 18.14
C SER A 46 -17.18 -40.00 18.93
N ALA A 47 -17.68 -38.88 18.42
CA ALA A 47 -18.78 -38.14 19.01
C ALA A 47 -20.12 -38.84 18.69
N GLN A 48 -20.93 -39.14 19.71
CA GLN A 48 -22.30 -39.59 19.51
C GLN A 48 -23.25 -38.39 19.56
N PHE A 49 -23.87 -38.08 18.42
CA PHE A 49 -24.88 -37.03 18.34
C PHE A 49 -26.27 -37.61 18.61
N ASN A 50 -26.98 -37.02 19.56
CA ASN A 50 -28.36 -37.42 19.85
C ASN A 50 -29.32 -36.62 18.95
N SER A 51 -29.86 -37.28 17.91
CA SER A 51 -30.81 -36.69 16.97
C SER A 51 -32.12 -36.21 17.62
N SER A 52 -32.41 -36.62 18.86
CA SER A 52 -33.58 -36.18 19.64
C SER A 52 -33.59 -34.69 19.94
N PHE A 53 -32.42 -34.03 19.94
CA PHE A 53 -32.29 -32.57 20.12
C PHE A 53 -32.63 -31.77 18.85
N LEU A 54 -32.79 -32.44 17.70
CA LEU A 54 -33.27 -31.81 16.47
C LEU A 54 -34.81 -31.72 16.49
N SER A 55 -35.37 -30.70 15.85
CA SER A 55 -36.82 -30.47 15.83
C SER A 55 -37.48 -30.97 14.54
N GLY A 56 -38.73 -31.40 14.62
CA GLY A 56 -39.50 -31.89 13.46
C GLY A 56 -38.95 -33.18 12.86
N GLN A 57 -38.96 -33.28 11.52
CA GLN A 57 -38.48 -34.46 10.78
C GLN A 57 -36.94 -34.65 10.84
N ALA A 58 -36.19 -33.63 11.27
CA ALA A 58 -34.74 -33.72 11.43
C ALA A 58 -34.30 -34.74 12.52
N LYS A 59 -35.23 -35.19 13.38
CA LYS A 59 -34.99 -36.28 14.35
C LYS A 59 -34.62 -37.62 13.70
N GLN A 60 -34.97 -37.81 12.43
CA GLN A 60 -34.70 -39.04 11.68
C GLN A 60 -33.42 -38.97 10.83
N VAL A 61 -32.67 -37.85 10.88
CA VAL A 61 -31.42 -37.71 10.14
C VAL A 61 -30.33 -38.56 10.79
N ASP A 62 -29.65 -39.35 9.97
CA ASP A 62 -28.47 -40.10 10.39
C ASP A 62 -27.29 -39.13 10.60
N LEU A 63 -26.85 -39.00 11.85
CA LEU A 63 -25.74 -38.14 12.26
C LEU A 63 -24.42 -38.91 12.37
N ALA A 64 -24.39 -40.21 12.01
CA ALA A 64 -23.20 -41.04 12.08
C ALA A 64 -22.05 -40.48 11.22
N ALA A 65 -22.36 -39.79 10.12
CA ALA A 65 -21.35 -39.12 9.29
C ALA A 65 -20.53 -38.07 10.07
N PHE A 66 -21.12 -37.40 11.06
CA PHE A 66 -20.44 -36.38 11.87
C PHE A 66 -19.68 -36.94 13.07
N SER A 67 -19.83 -38.24 13.34
CA SER A 67 -19.27 -38.88 14.55
C SER A 67 -17.74 -38.90 14.59
N ASN A 68 -17.07 -38.82 13.43
CA ASN A 68 -15.61 -38.91 13.31
C ASN A 68 -14.97 -37.57 12.91
N GLY A 69 -15.48 -36.44 13.42
CA GLY A 69 -14.94 -35.11 13.18
C GLY A 69 -15.69 -34.36 12.08
N ASN A 70 -14.98 -33.69 11.17
CA ASN A 70 -15.58 -32.90 10.09
C ASN A 70 -15.72 -33.77 8.82
N PRO A 71 -16.88 -34.37 8.54
CA PRO A 71 -17.04 -35.24 7.38
C PRO A 71 -16.84 -34.46 6.08
N MET A 72 -15.80 -34.84 5.35
CA MET A 72 -15.56 -34.38 3.99
C MET A 72 -16.28 -35.28 3.01
N VAL A 73 -17.10 -34.69 2.15
CA VAL A 73 -17.70 -35.39 1.01
C VAL A 73 -16.82 -35.15 -0.21
N ALA A 74 -16.64 -36.18 -1.06
CA ALA A 74 -15.91 -36.02 -2.31
C ALA A 74 -16.66 -35.06 -3.24
N GLY A 75 -15.93 -34.14 -3.87
CA GLY A 75 -16.54 -33.09 -4.69
C GLY A 75 -15.58 -31.95 -4.98
N ASN A 76 -16.05 -30.96 -5.74
CA ASN A 76 -15.32 -29.73 -5.99
C ASN A 76 -15.85 -28.65 -5.07
N TYR A 77 -14.96 -28.02 -4.30
CA TYR A 77 -15.29 -26.97 -3.36
C TYR A 77 -14.47 -25.74 -3.65
N ARG A 78 -15.12 -24.58 -3.67
CA ARG A 78 -14.43 -23.29 -3.75
C ARG A 78 -14.04 -22.86 -2.34
N VAL A 79 -12.75 -22.90 -2.05
CA VAL A 79 -12.23 -22.75 -0.68
C VAL A 79 -11.13 -21.70 -0.58
N ASP A 80 -11.04 -21.03 0.56
CA ASP A 80 -9.91 -20.17 0.90
C ASP A 80 -8.74 -21.03 1.37
N VAL A 81 -7.63 -21.00 0.61
CA VAL A 81 -6.45 -21.82 0.90
C VAL A 81 -5.47 -21.01 1.74
N TYR A 82 -4.94 -21.61 2.80
CA TYR A 82 -3.88 -21.05 3.64
C TYR A 82 -2.70 -22.01 3.68
N VAL A 83 -1.47 -21.51 3.63
CA VAL A 83 -0.24 -22.29 3.83
C VAL A 83 0.50 -21.71 5.02
N ASN A 84 0.73 -22.52 6.06
CA ASN A 84 1.35 -22.12 7.34
C ASN A 84 0.71 -20.84 7.92
N GLY A 85 -0.61 -20.72 7.81
CA GLY A 85 -1.39 -19.55 8.27
C GLY A 85 -1.39 -18.34 7.34
N ALA A 86 -0.66 -18.37 6.22
CA ALA A 86 -0.68 -17.32 5.19
C ALA A 86 -1.70 -17.63 4.10
N TRP A 87 -2.62 -16.70 3.82
CA TRP A 87 -3.65 -16.87 2.79
C TRP A 87 -3.02 -16.90 1.38
N GLN A 88 -3.40 -17.90 0.57
CA GLN A 88 -2.89 -18.16 -0.78
C GLN A 88 -3.94 -17.91 -1.88
N GLY A 89 -5.12 -17.41 -1.52
CA GLY A 89 -6.21 -17.17 -2.45
C GLY A 89 -7.38 -18.15 -2.30
N ARG A 90 -8.50 -17.79 -2.93
CA ARG A 90 -9.68 -18.64 -3.06
C ARG A 90 -9.59 -19.49 -4.33
N ARG A 91 -9.70 -20.82 -4.20
CA ARG A 91 -9.51 -21.76 -5.32
C ARG A 91 -10.53 -22.89 -5.29
N ASP A 92 -10.85 -23.40 -6.47
CA ASP A 92 -11.63 -24.63 -6.59
C ASP A 92 -10.71 -25.83 -6.35
N LEU A 93 -10.90 -26.51 -5.21
CA LEU A 93 -10.20 -27.74 -4.86
C LEU A 93 -11.10 -28.94 -5.10
N GLN A 94 -10.55 -29.93 -5.78
CA GLN A 94 -11.17 -31.24 -5.89
C GLN A 94 -10.78 -32.10 -4.69
N PHE A 95 -11.77 -32.62 -3.98
CA PHE A 95 -11.59 -33.57 -2.89
C PHE A 95 -12.00 -34.97 -3.37
N LYS A 96 -11.11 -35.95 -3.20
CA LYS A 96 -11.33 -37.35 -3.63
C LYS A 96 -11.17 -38.30 -2.46
N ALA A 97 -12.00 -39.35 -2.46
CA ALA A 97 -11.86 -40.47 -1.55
C ALA A 97 -10.67 -41.37 -1.95
N ASP A 98 -9.84 -41.75 -0.99
CA ASP A 98 -8.86 -42.83 -1.12
C ASP A 98 -9.55 -44.22 -1.14
N ALA A 99 -8.77 -45.28 -1.32
CA ALA A 99 -9.28 -46.66 -1.36
C ALA A 99 -9.93 -47.11 -0.03
N GLN A 100 -9.71 -46.37 1.05
CA GLN A 100 -10.24 -46.58 2.39
C GLN A 100 -11.42 -45.65 2.70
N GLY A 101 -11.86 -44.84 1.73
CA GLY A 101 -12.99 -43.93 1.87
C GLY A 101 -12.67 -42.60 2.55
N ARG A 102 -11.39 -42.30 2.86
CA ARG A 102 -10.98 -41.00 3.41
C ARG A 102 -10.87 -39.99 2.29
N VAL A 103 -11.53 -38.85 2.45
CA VAL A 103 -11.55 -37.79 1.45
C VAL A 103 -10.45 -36.78 1.75
N ASP A 104 -9.61 -36.47 0.77
CA ASP A 104 -8.52 -35.49 0.87
C ASP A 104 -8.43 -34.62 -0.39
N ALA A 105 -7.76 -33.48 -0.28
CA ALA A 105 -7.62 -32.55 -1.40
C ALA A 105 -6.60 -33.03 -2.45
N CYS A 106 -6.97 -32.97 -3.72
CA CYS A 106 -6.08 -33.18 -4.85
C CYS A 106 -5.18 -31.96 -5.04
N LEU A 107 -3.87 -32.13 -4.80
CA LEU A 107 -2.89 -31.05 -4.93
C LEU A 107 -1.78 -31.43 -5.94
N PRO A 108 -1.95 -31.08 -7.23
CA PRO A 108 -0.90 -31.29 -8.23
C PRO A 108 0.30 -30.37 -7.96
N LEU A 109 1.50 -30.78 -8.38
CA LEU A 109 2.75 -30.04 -8.13
C LEU A 109 2.74 -28.59 -8.65
N PRO A 110 2.24 -28.28 -9.87
CA PRO A 110 2.15 -26.89 -10.34
C PRO A 110 1.29 -26.01 -9.42
N MET A 111 0.23 -26.58 -8.83
CA MET A 111 -0.62 -25.86 -7.89
C MET A 111 0.12 -25.59 -6.57
N LEU A 112 0.90 -26.55 -6.09
CA LEU A 112 1.76 -26.36 -4.91
C LEU A 112 2.88 -25.35 -5.17
N GLU A 113 3.48 -25.34 -6.37
CA GLU A 113 4.48 -24.34 -6.78
C GLU A 113 3.92 -22.91 -6.74
N GLU A 114 2.66 -22.73 -7.16
CA GLU A 114 1.96 -21.43 -7.03
C GLU A 114 1.73 -21.01 -5.58
N MET A 115 1.70 -21.98 -4.65
CA MET A 115 1.56 -21.77 -3.21
C MET A 115 2.92 -21.63 -2.49
N GLY A 116 4.02 -21.52 -3.25
CA GLY A 116 5.37 -21.33 -2.72
C GLY A 116 6.13 -22.61 -2.41
N VAL A 117 5.64 -23.79 -2.82
CA VAL A 117 6.37 -25.06 -2.66
C VAL A 117 7.50 -25.16 -3.68
N ASP A 118 8.67 -25.55 -3.21
CA ASP A 118 9.82 -25.91 -4.05
C ASP A 118 9.65 -27.36 -4.53
N SER A 119 9.16 -27.51 -5.76
CA SER A 119 8.94 -28.82 -6.37
C SER A 119 10.22 -29.64 -6.54
N GLU A 120 11.39 -29.01 -6.68
CA GLU A 120 12.66 -29.74 -6.74
C GLU A 120 12.98 -30.32 -5.36
N ALA A 121 12.84 -29.54 -4.30
CA ALA A 121 13.01 -30.01 -2.93
C ALA A 121 12.04 -31.14 -2.57
N VAL A 122 10.79 -31.07 -3.05
CA VAL A 122 9.80 -32.14 -2.89
C VAL A 122 10.22 -33.40 -3.65
N LEU A 123 10.56 -33.29 -4.94
CA LEU A 123 10.93 -34.45 -5.76
C LEU A 123 12.21 -35.15 -5.27
N LEU A 124 13.12 -34.41 -4.62
CA LEU A 124 14.36 -34.97 -4.04
C LEU A 124 14.13 -35.78 -2.77
N GLN A 125 13.06 -35.53 -2.02
CA GLN A 125 12.81 -36.14 -0.71
C GLN A 125 11.50 -36.93 -0.64
N GLN A 126 10.68 -36.91 -1.71
CA GLN A 126 9.44 -37.67 -1.77
C GLN A 126 9.72 -39.17 -1.72
N ASP A 127 8.78 -39.92 -1.15
CA ASP A 127 8.81 -41.37 -1.18
C ASP A 127 8.79 -41.85 -2.65
N PRO A 128 9.71 -42.77 -3.07
CA PRO A 128 9.74 -43.31 -4.43
C PRO A 128 8.44 -43.97 -4.90
N SER A 129 7.57 -44.39 -3.97
CA SER A 129 6.26 -44.99 -4.25
C SER A 129 5.19 -43.99 -4.71
N VAL A 130 5.45 -42.68 -4.57
CA VAL A 130 4.52 -41.62 -4.97
C VAL A 130 4.76 -41.25 -6.44
N PRO A 131 3.70 -41.11 -7.27
CA PRO A 131 3.87 -40.73 -8.67
C PRO A 131 4.66 -39.43 -8.84
N THR A 132 5.74 -39.50 -9.63
CA THR A 132 6.56 -38.35 -10.05
C THR A 132 5.86 -37.46 -11.07
N ASP A 133 4.73 -37.88 -11.64
CA ASP A 133 3.92 -37.07 -12.52
C ASP A 133 3.42 -35.82 -11.78
N LYS A 134 3.80 -34.64 -12.29
CA LYS A 134 3.46 -33.34 -11.71
C LYS A 134 1.95 -33.09 -11.64
N THR A 135 1.16 -33.73 -12.49
CA THR A 135 -0.30 -33.52 -12.57
C THR A 135 -1.11 -34.51 -11.74
N SER A 136 -0.45 -35.49 -11.11
CA SER A 136 -1.14 -36.51 -10.33
C SER A 136 -1.86 -35.90 -9.12
N CYS A 137 -3.13 -36.30 -8.93
CA CYS A 137 -3.89 -35.98 -7.73
C CYS A 137 -3.34 -36.81 -6.57
N VAL A 138 -2.59 -36.17 -5.69
CA VAL A 138 -1.98 -36.79 -4.51
C VAL A 138 -2.20 -35.85 -3.31
N PRO A 139 -2.60 -36.37 -2.14
CA PRO A 139 -2.67 -35.60 -0.91
C PRO A 139 -1.31 -35.04 -0.50
N VAL A 140 -1.30 -33.90 0.20
CA VAL A 140 -0.05 -33.22 0.59
C VAL A 140 0.83 -34.08 1.51
N GLN A 141 0.20 -34.87 2.38
CA GLN A 141 0.79 -35.77 3.36
C GLN A 141 1.60 -36.90 2.70
N GLN A 142 1.19 -37.32 1.50
CA GLN A 142 1.88 -38.37 0.75
C GLN A 142 3.07 -37.81 -0.02
N ARG A 143 2.99 -36.55 -0.50
CA ARG A 143 4.10 -35.91 -1.23
C ARG A 143 5.23 -35.46 -0.32
N MET A 144 4.92 -34.99 0.88
CA MET A 144 5.87 -34.33 1.77
C MET A 144 5.73 -34.87 3.19
N ALA A 145 6.83 -35.40 3.73
CA ALA A 145 6.86 -35.87 5.11
C ALA A 145 6.51 -34.72 6.07
N ASN A 146 5.65 -35.00 7.06
CA ASN A 146 5.17 -34.04 8.06
C ASN A 146 4.37 -32.84 7.50
N ALA A 147 3.99 -32.86 6.22
CA ALA A 147 3.00 -31.92 5.70
C ALA A 147 1.59 -32.48 5.94
N TYR A 148 0.62 -31.61 6.20
CA TYR A 148 -0.78 -32.01 6.34
C TYR A 148 -1.74 -30.91 5.92
N GLY A 149 -2.92 -31.31 5.46
CA GLY A 149 -4.04 -30.43 5.16
C GLY A 149 -5.18 -30.64 6.14
N VAL A 150 -5.84 -29.56 6.54
CA VAL A 150 -7.07 -29.57 7.33
C VAL A 150 -8.09 -28.74 6.59
N TYR A 151 -9.30 -29.23 6.39
CA TYR A 151 -10.39 -28.38 5.90
C TYR A 151 -11.55 -28.21 6.85
N ASP A 152 -11.92 -26.95 6.94
CA ASP A 152 -13.00 -26.40 7.70
C ASP A 152 -14.15 -26.12 6.72
N SER A 153 -15.08 -27.07 6.66
CA SER A 153 -16.31 -26.97 5.90
C SER A 153 -17.21 -25.80 6.31
N GLY A 154 -17.15 -25.35 7.58
CA GLY A 154 -17.97 -24.25 8.09
C GLY A 154 -17.52 -22.90 7.57
N ASN A 155 -16.20 -22.72 7.40
CA ASN A 155 -15.60 -21.50 6.85
C ASN A 155 -15.19 -21.62 5.38
N LEU A 156 -15.41 -22.78 4.74
CA LEU A 156 -14.90 -23.11 3.41
C LEU A 156 -13.40 -22.80 3.27
N ARG A 157 -12.62 -23.27 4.25
CA ARG A 157 -11.20 -22.95 4.40
C ARG A 157 -10.35 -24.22 4.40
N TYR A 158 -9.26 -24.24 3.65
CA TYR A 158 -8.30 -25.34 3.60
C TYR A 158 -6.93 -24.87 4.09
N ASP A 159 -6.50 -25.33 5.25
CA ASP A 159 -5.23 -25.02 5.90
C ASP A 159 -4.19 -26.10 5.61
N LEU A 160 -3.15 -25.72 4.88
CA LEU A 160 -1.96 -26.51 4.62
C LEU A 160 -0.86 -26.16 5.63
N SER A 161 -0.34 -27.16 6.32
CA SER A 161 0.94 -27.06 7.01
C SER A 161 2.00 -27.75 6.17
N ILE A 162 3.01 -27.00 5.74
CA ILE A 162 4.10 -27.50 4.90
C ILE A 162 5.43 -27.16 5.57
N PRO A 163 6.29 -28.14 5.84
CA PRO A 163 7.63 -27.88 6.38
C PRO A 163 8.43 -26.91 5.50
N GLN A 164 9.14 -25.95 6.12
CA GLN A 164 9.88 -24.91 5.40
C GLN A 164 10.94 -25.44 4.43
N VAL A 165 11.46 -26.66 4.65
CA VAL A 165 12.41 -27.30 3.72
C VAL A 165 11.82 -27.55 2.32
N PHE A 166 10.49 -27.70 2.23
CA PHE A 166 9.76 -27.85 0.98
C PHE A 166 9.20 -26.53 0.45
N LEU A 167 9.39 -25.42 1.15
CA LEU A 167 8.95 -24.11 0.72
C LEU A 167 10.13 -23.35 0.12
N ARG A 168 9.85 -22.61 -0.96
CA ARG A 168 10.79 -21.60 -1.46
C ARG A 168 10.99 -20.57 -0.36
N ARG A 169 12.24 -20.19 -0.14
CA ARG A 169 12.59 -19.11 0.79
C ARG A 169 12.16 -17.78 0.18
N GLU A 170 10.89 -17.45 0.34
CA GLU A 170 10.30 -16.22 -0.18
C GLU A 170 10.00 -15.27 0.99
N ALA A 171 10.45 -14.02 0.86
CA ALA A 171 10.23 -13.00 1.89
C ALA A 171 8.73 -12.68 2.02
N ARG A 172 8.28 -12.27 3.22
CA ARG A 172 6.88 -11.91 3.46
C ARG A 172 6.39 -10.87 2.47
N GLY A 173 5.17 -11.07 1.96
CA GLY A 173 4.55 -10.23 0.94
C GLY A 173 5.12 -10.45 -0.46
N TYR A 174 5.89 -11.51 -0.69
CA TYR A 174 6.25 -11.96 -2.03
C TYR A 174 5.00 -12.36 -2.82
N VAL A 175 4.98 -11.95 -4.07
CA VAL A 175 3.98 -12.36 -5.05
C VAL A 175 4.75 -12.89 -6.25
N ASN A 176 4.48 -14.14 -6.61
CA ASN A 176 5.12 -14.77 -7.77
C ASN A 176 4.93 -13.89 -9.03
N PRO A 177 6.00 -13.55 -9.77
CA PRO A 177 5.89 -12.76 -11.00
C PRO A 177 4.95 -13.30 -12.06
N ALA A 178 4.63 -14.61 -12.03
CA ALA A 178 3.63 -15.23 -12.89
C ALA A 178 2.20 -14.76 -12.58
N LEU A 179 1.94 -14.32 -11.35
CA LEU A 179 0.66 -13.77 -10.89
C LEU A 179 0.55 -12.26 -11.12
N TRP A 180 1.61 -11.61 -11.61
CA TRP A 180 1.56 -10.18 -11.90
C TRP A 180 0.73 -9.91 -13.16
N ASP A 181 -0.35 -9.16 -12.98
CA ASP A 181 -1.25 -8.77 -14.05
C ASP A 181 -0.70 -7.56 -14.83
N ARG A 182 -0.54 -7.74 -16.14
CA ARG A 182 -0.08 -6.65 -17.03
C ARG A 182 -1.16 -5.60 -17.29
N GLY A 183 -2.40 -5.90 -16.91
CA GLY A 183 -3.56 -5.06 -17.17
C GLY A 183 -4.12 -5.24 -18.57
N ILE A 184 -5.31 -4.69 -18.76
CA ILE A 184 -6.02 -4.67 -20.02
C ILE A 184 -5.48 -3.58 -20.96
N ASN A 185 -5.82 -3.71 -22.24
CA ASN A 185 -5.63 -2.62 -23.18
C ASN A 185 -6.63 -1.50 -22.85
N ALA A 186 -6.11 -0.40 -22.31
CA ALA A 186 -6.90 0.74 -21.88
C ALA A 186 -6.05 2.01 -21.93
N GLY A 187 -6.72 3.15 -22.10
CA GLY A 187 -6.11 4.47 -22.05
C GLY A 187 -6.64 5.28 -20.90
N PHE A 188 -5.93 6.34 -20.51
CA PHE A 188 -6.44 7.32 -19.57
C PHE A 188 -5.93 8.70 -19.89
N VAL A 189 -6.70 9.70 -19.45
CA VAL A 189 -6.29 11.10 -19.40
C VAL A 189 -6.67 11.62 -18.02
N GLY A 190 -5.66 11.91 -17.20
CA GLY A 190 -5.83 12.65 -15.97
C GLY A 190 -5.56 14.13 -16.17
N TYR A 191 -6.29 14.94 -15.43
CA TYR A 191 -6.26 16.38 -15.51
C TYR A 191 -6.19 17.01 -14.11
N SER A 192 -5.46 18.12 -14.02
CA SER A 192 -5.37 18.99 -12.86
C SER A 192 -5.51 20.42 -13.34
N PHE A 193 -6.71 20.97 -13.20
CA PHE A 193 -7.03 22.32 -13.64
C PHE A 193 -7.10 23.27 -12.45
N ASN A 194 -6.56 24.47 -12.60
CA ASN A 194 -6.70 25.56 -11.66
C ASN A 194 -6.80 26.89 -12.42
N ALA A 195 -7.71 27.75 -12.03
CA ALA A 195 -7.84 29.11 -12.54
C ALA A 195 -7.93 30.09 -11.39
N ILE A 196 -7.22 31.21 -11.51
CA ILE A 196 -7.12 32.25 -10.50
C ILE A 196 -7.46 33.58 -11.16
N ASP A 197 -8.39 34.31 -10.54
CA ASP A 197 -8.71 35.70 -10.86
C ASP A 197 -8.35 36.55 -9.65
N SER A 198 -7.36 37.41 -9.82
CA SER A 198 -6.86 38.30 -8.77
C SER A 198 -7.04 39.75 -9.21
N ASP A 199 -7.59 40.58 -8.34
CA ASP A 199 -7.85 41.99 -8.61
C ASP A 199 -7.26 42.82 -7.47
N SER A 200 -6.16 43.51 -7.79
CA SER A 200 -5.47 44.40 -6.87
C SER A 200 -6.20 45.74 -6.81
N ARG A 201 -6.55 46.16 -5.60
CA ARG A 201 -7.28 47.42 -5.31
C ARG A 201 -6.37 48.54 -4.82
N VAL A 202 -5.06 48.31 -4.78
CA VAL A 202 -4.07 49.35 -4.52
C VAL A 202 -4.04 50.33 -5.70
N GLU A 203 -3.65 51.58 -5.48
CA GLU A 203 -3.49 52.56 -6.55
C GLU A 203 -2.50 52.06 -7.62
N GLY A 204 -2.93 52.04 -8.89
CA GLY A 204 -2.17 51.42 -9.99
C GLY A 204 -2.26 49.89 -10.06
N GLY A 205 -3.04 49.26 -9.18
CA GLY A 205 -3.31 47.82 -9.17
C GLY A 205 -3.99 47.35 -10.44
N GLN A 206 -3.57 46.19 -10.93
CA GLN A 206 -4.17 45.57 -12.10
C GLN A 206 -4.91 44.29 -11.71
N ARG A 207 -5.90 43.96 -12.52
CA ARG A 207 -6.52 42.64 -12.49
C ARG A 207 -5.64 41.69 -13.29
N ASN A 208 -5.33 40.55 -12.71
CA ASN A 208 -4.56 39.48 -13.34
C ASN A 208 -5.32 38.17 -13.24
N ARG A 209 -5.50 37.54 -14.39
CA ARG A 209 -6.11 36.21 -14.52
C ARG A 209 -5.08 35.22 -15.03
N SER A 210 -5.06 34.05 -14.41
CA SER A 210 -4.21 32.96 -14.85
C SER A 210 -4.94 31.63 -14.76
N ALA A 211 -4.50 30.68 -15.58
CA ALA A 211 -4.99 29.32 -15.57
C ALA A 211 -3.84 28.34 -15.80
N TYR A 212 -3.95 27.18 -15.19
CA TYR A 212 -3.03 26.06 -15.29
C TYR A 212 -3.83 24.79 -15.55
N LEU A 213 -3.40 24.01 -16.53
CA LEU A 213 -3.91 22.66 -16.80
C LEU A 213 -2.73 21.70 -16.90
N GLY A 214 -2.56 20.85 -15.90
CA GLY A 214 -1.67 19.70 -15.95
C GLY A 214 -2.39 18.49 -16.54
N LEU A 215 -1.75 17.77 -17.45
CA LEU A 215 -2.28 16.59 -18.11
C LEU A 215 -1.30 15.41 -17.95
N ASN A 216 -1.82 14.25 -17.54
CA ASN A 216 -1.11 12.97 -17.68
C ASN A 216 -1.96 12.03 -18.53
N ALA A 217 -1.47 11.70 -19.71
CA ALA A 217 -2.11 10.75 -20.59
C ALA A 217 -1.31 9.45 -20.60
N GLY A 218 -2.01 8.32 -20.69
CA GLY A 218 -1.36 7.04 -20.85
C GLY A 218 -2.20 6.06 -21.63
N MET A 219 -1.53 5.09 -22.25
CA MET A 219 -2.18 4.00 -22.97
C MET A 219 -1.37 2.72 -22.76
N ASN A 220 -2.06 1.64 -22.43
CA ASN A 220 -1.46 0.33 -22.27
C ASN A 220 -1.87 -0.55 -23.45
N LEU A 221 -0.89 -1.10 -24.18
CA LEU A 221 -1.10 -1.98 -25.32
C LEU A 221 -0.07 -3.12 -25.33
N GLY A 222 -0.53 -4.37 -25.27
CA GLY A 222 0.35 -5.54 -25.42
C GLY A 222 1.49 -5.61 -24.40
N GLY A 223 1.27 -5.11 -23.19
CA GLY A 223 2.27 -5.03 -22.12
C GLY A 223 3.24 -3.85 -22.21
N TRP A 224 3.13 -3.00 -23.24
CA TRP A 224 3.79 -1.69 -23.30
C TRP A 224 2.90 -0.60 -22.73
N GLN A 225 3.52 0.37 -22.09
CA GLN A 225 2.86 1.48 -21.43
C GLN A 225 3.36 2.79 -22.01
N PHE A 226 2.55 3.45 -22.82
CA PHE A 226 2.82 4.77 -23.36
C PHE A 226 2.37 5.83 -22.36
N ARG A 227 3.20 6.83 -22.11
CA ARG A 227 2.96 7.91 -21.14
C ARG A 227 3.32 9.25 -21.75
N HIS A 228 2.51 10.25 -21.44
CA HIS A 228 2.72 11.64 -21.83
C HIS A 228 2.31 12.56 -20.68
N ASP A 229 3.26 13.35 -20.19
CA ASP A 229 3.04 14.36 -19.16
C ASP A 229 3.26 15.74 -19.76
N SER A 230 2.31 16.65 -19.56
CA SER A 230 2.39 18.01 -20.05
C SER A 230 1.66 18.99 -19.15
N ASN A 231 1.95 20.28 -19.36
CA ASN A 231 1.15 21.35 -18.79
C ASN A 231 0.85 22.43 -19.84
N LEU A 232 -0.28 23.10 -19.63
CA LEU A 232 -0.70 24.29 -20.33
C LEU A 232 -0.87 25.41 -19.30
N THR A 233 -0.11 26.49 -19.46
CA THR A 233 -0.30 27.70 -18.67
C THR A 233 -0.92 28.79 -19.53
N TRP A 234 -1.72 29.63 -18.89
CA TRP A 234 -2.26 30.84 -19.48
C TRP A 234 -2.21 31.96 -18.46
N SER A 235 -1.74 33.14 -18.88
CA SER A 235 -1.84 34.38 -18.11
C SER A 235 -2.37 35.50 -19.01
N GLU A 236 -3.11 36.42 -18.41
CA GLU A 236 -3.51 37.67 -19.04
C GLU A 236 -2.27 38.51 -19.32
N GLY A 237 -1.98 38.79 -20.59
CA GLY A 237 -0.75 39.46 -21.03
C GLY A 237 0.23 38.54 -21.78
N ASP A 238 0.57 37.37 -21.22
CA ASP A 238 1.58 36.46 -21.83
C ASP A 238 0.98 35.38 -22.75
N GLY A 239 -0.35 35.23 -22.76
CA GLY A 239 -1.03 34.28 -23.63
C GLY A 239 -0.91 32.83 -23.14
N ARG A 240 -0.93 31.86 -24.08
CA ARG A 240 -0.96 30.42 -23.76
C ARG A 240 0.40 29.78 -24.02
N HIS A 241 0.91 29.01 -23.07
CA HIS A 241 2.16 28.26 -23.21
C HIS A 241 1.95 26.77 -22.92
N TRP A 242 2.24 25.92 -23.91
CA TRP A 242 2.22 24.47 -23.75
C TRP A 242 3.64 23.93 -23.55
N GLN A 243 3.83 23.12 -22.51
CA GLN A 243 5.09 22.45 -22.23
C GLN A 243 4.89 20.94 -22.07
N SER A 244 5.52 20.19 -22.98
CA SER A 244 5.73 18.74 -22.80
C SER A 244 6.81 18.51 -21.72
N ILE A 245 6.51 17.68 -20.73
CA ILE A 245 7.41 17.32 -19.62
C ILE A 245 8.05 15.97 -19.89
N ALA A 246 7.30 14.97 -20.32
CA ALA A 246 7.82 13.62 -20.60
C ALA A 246 6.95 12.93 -21.62
N THR A 247 7.53 12.11 -22.49
CA THR A 247 6.80 11.31 -23.48
C THR A 247 7.58 10.04 -23.75
N TYR A 248 7.13 8.92 -23.21
CA TYR A 248 7.91 7.68 -23.25
C TYR A 248 7.01 6.45 -23.33
N ALA A 249 7.58 5.36 -23.80
CA ALA A 249 7.04 4.01 -23.68
C ALA A 249 7.88 3.25 -22.65
N GLN A 250 7.23 2.54 -21.74
CA GLN A 250 7.92 1.71 -20.75
C GLN A 250 7.37 0.28 -20.69
N ARG A 251 8.21 -0.64 -20.22
CA ARG A 251 7.86 -2.04 -20.01
C ARG A 251 8.68 -2.66 -18.89
N GLY A 252 7.99 -3.26 -17.91
CA GLY A 252 8.62 -4.03 -16.84
C GLY A 252 9.12 -5.40 -17.35
N ILE A 253 10.35 -5.73 -16.96
CA ILE A 253 11.07 -6.98 -17.28
C ILE A 253 11.38 -7.72 -15.97
N PRO A 254 10.50 -8.64 -15.52
CA PRO A 254 10.65 -9.33 -14.24
C PRO A 254 11.97 -10.11 -14.08
N GLN A 255 12.50 -10.67 -15.19
CA GLN A 255 13.70 -11.50 -15.18
C GLN A 255 14.93 -10.77 -14.64
N VAL A 256 15.02 -9.46 -14.89
CA VAL A 256 16.11 -8.61 -14.41
C VAL A 256 15.65 -7.65 -13.30
N ARG A 257 14.40 -7.79 -12.83
CA ARG A 257 13.74 -6.86 -11.89
C ARG A 257 13.87 -5.40 -12.33
N GLY A 258 13.74 -5.16 -13.64
CA GLY A 258 14.02 -3.86 -14.26
C GLY A 258 12.87 -3.30 -15.06
N MET A 259 12.91 -2.00 -15.28
CA MET A 259 12.00 -1.23 -16.15
C MET A 259 12.81 -0.71 -17.33
N LEU A 260 12.38 -1.07 -18.54
CA LEU A 260 12.87 -0.49 -19.78
C LEU A 260 12.00 0.72 -20.13
N THR A 261 12.63 1.88 -20.32
CA THR A 261 11.97 3.14 -20.71
C THR A 261 12.62 3.68 -21.98
N ILE A 262 11.80 4.02 -22.98
CA ILE A 262 12.25 4.52 -24.28
C ILE A 262 11.47 5.80 -24.61
N GLY A 263 12.18 6.86 -24.98
CA GLY A 263 11.62 8.17 -25.30
C GLY A 263 12.20 9.25 -24.40
N GLU A 264 11.35 10.20 -24.02
CA GLU A 264 11.70 11.36 -23.23
C GLU A 264 11.35 11.17 -21.75
N ALA A 265 12.36 11.03 -20.90
CA ALA A 265 12.21 10.79 -19.46
C ALA A 265 13.37 11.41 -18.66
N TYR A 266 13.56 10.99 -17.40
CA TYR A 266 14.61 11.46 -16.50
C TYR A 266 15.43 10.29 -15.96
N THR A 267 16.72 10.49 -15.72
CA THR A 267 17.57 9.51 -15.03
C THR A 267 17.14 9.33 -13.57
N THR A 268 17.46 8.20 -12.95
CA THR A 268 16.98 7.83 -11.59
C THR A 268 17.40 8.79 -10.48
N GLY A 269 18.52 9.51 -10.63
CA GLY A 269 18.94 10.54 -9.66
C GLY A 269 19.54 10.00 -8.35
N GLU A 270 19.90 8.72 -8.30
CA GLU A 270 20.31 8.06 -7.04
C GLU A 270 21.77 8.33 -6.64
N LEU A 271 22.68 8.25 -7.62
CA LEU A 271 24.12 8.51 -7.39
C LEU A 271 24.56 9.85 -8.01
N PHE A 272 24.05 10.18 -9.18
CA PHE A 272 24.26 11.47 -9.86
C PHE A 272 22.98 12.29 -9.83
N ASP A 273 23.10 13.61 -10.05
CA ASP A 273 21.95 14.49 -10.18
C ASP A 273 21.04 14.05 -11.35
N SER A 274 19.72 14.17 -11.18
CA SER A 274 18.75 13.73 -12.19
C SER A 274 18.75 14.68 -13.39
N ILE A 275 18.87 14.12 -14.60
CA ILE A 275 18.85 14.87 -15.85
C ILE A 275 17.79 14.31 -16.81
N GLY A 276 17.12 15.22 -17.52
CA GLY A 276 16.20 14.86 -18.60
C GLY A 276 16.96 14.30 -19.79
N TYR A 277 16.46 13.21 -20.38
CA TYR A 277 17.04 12.60 -21.57
C TYR A 277 15.96 12.26 -22.61
N ARG A 278 16.38 12.18 -23.88
CA ARG A 278 15.65 11.56 -24.99
C ARG A 278 16.47 10.35 -25.47
N GLY A 279 15.99 9.14 -25.25
CA GLY A 279 16.76 7.93 -25.52
C GLY A 279 16.17 6.67 -24.87
N ALA A 280 17.02 5.78 -24.38
CA ALA A 280 16.61 4.55 -23.71
C ALA A 280 17.28 4.42 -22.33
N SER A 281 16.55 3.86 -21.37
CA SER A 281 17.06 3.53 -20.04
C SER A 281 16.55 2.17 -19.59
N LEU A 282 17.44 1.37 -18.99
CA LEU A 282 17.09 0.17 -18.25
C LEU A 282 17.54 0.36 -16.80
N ALA A 283 16.60 0.39 -15.88
CA ALA A 283 16.87 0.56 -14.46
C ALA A 283 16.15 -0.48 -13.61
N SER A 284 16.77 -0.95 -12.54
CA SER A 284 16.10 -1.79 -11.54
C SER A 284 14.91 -1.06 -10.91
N ASP A 285 13.80 -1.76 -10.70
CA ASP A 285 12.61 -1.23 -10.03
C ASP A 285 12.44 -1.91 -8.67
N ASP A 286 12.83 -1.24 -7.60
CA ASP A 286 12.69 -1.74 -6.22
C ASP A 286 11.25 -2.10 -5.86
N ARG A 287 10.26 -1.61 -6.61
CA ARG A 287 8.87 -2.00 -6.37
C ARG A 287 8.61 -3.47 -6.67
N MET A 288 9.41 -4.09 -7.54
CA MET A 288 9.35 -5.52 -7.84
C MET A 288 9.87 -6.40 -6.69
N LEU A 289 10.61 -5.84 -5.73
CA LEU A 289 10.95 -6.54 -4.48
C LEU A 289 9.76 -6.52 -3.54
N PRO A 290 9.53 -7.55 -2.70
CA PRO A 290 8.56 -7.53 -1.58
C PRO A 290 8.83 -6.37 -0.60
N ASP A 291 7.81 -5.91 0.15
CA ASP A 291 7.97 -4.73 1.03
C ASP A 291 8.94 -5.00 2.17
N SER A 292 9.02 -6.25 2.60
CA SER A 292 10.01 -6.74 3.54
C SER A 292 11.45 -6.57 3.03
N LEU A 293 11.69 -6.53 1.71
CA LEU A 293 13.02 -6.40 1.09
C LEU A 293 13.31 -4.99 0.54
N ARG A 294 12.38 -4.04 0.65
CA ARG A 294 12.59 -2.66 0.19
C ARG A 294 13.44 -1.90 1.21
N GLY A 295 14.40 -1.11 0.75
CA GLY A 295 15.32 -0.39 1.63
C GLY A 295 16.31 -1.29 2.35
N TYR A 296 17.04 -0.72 3.32
CA TYR A 296 18.01 -1.46 4.11
C TYR A 296 17.41 -1.86 5.47
N ALA A 297 17.55 -3.15 5.79
CA ALA A 297 17.43 -3.69 7.13
C ALA A 297 18.37 -4.90 7.27
N PRO A 298 19.08 -5.07 8.41
CA PRO A 298 20.02 -6.16 8.61
C PRO A 298 19.36 -7.53 8.46
N VAL A 299 20.10 -8.50 7.89
CA VAL A 299 19.74 -9.92 7.88
C VAL A 299 20.19 -10.55 9.20
N VAL A 300 19.26 -11.07 10.00
CA VAL A 300 19.61 -11.72 11.28
C VAL A 300 20.01 -13.16 11.02
N ARG A 301 21.21 -13.55 11.47
CA ARG A 301 21.71 -14.94 11.39
C ARG A 301 21.95 -15.47 12.79
N GLY A 302 21.62 -16.73 13.04
CA GLY A 302 21.83 -17.38 14.34
C GLY A 302 21.76 -18.90 14.24
N ILE A 303 21.94 -19.57 15.37
CA ILE A 303 21.81 -21.03 15.50
C ILE A 303 20.81 -21.32 16.61
N ALA A 304 19.81 -22.13 16.31
CA ALA A 304 18.88 -22.72 17.27
C ALA A 304 19.29 -24.17 17.55
N GLU A 305 19.36 -24.58 18.82
CA GLU A 305 19.68 -25.96 19.18
C GLU A 305 18.46 -26.88 19.11
N THR A 306 17.27 -26.31 19.23
CA THR A 306 15.98 -27.00 19.23
C THR A 306 14.99 -26.31 18.28
N ASN A 307 13.73 -26.74 18.29
CA ASN A 307 12.64 -26.00 17.61
C ASN A 307 12.36 -24.71 18.40
N ALA A 308 13.10 -23.66 18.07
CA ALA A 308 13.16 -22.42 18.85
C ALA A 308 12.21 -21.36 18.30
N ARG A 309 11.68 -20.53 19.20
CA ARG A 309 10.97 -19.30 18.84
C ARG A 309 11.95 -18.14 18.83
N ILE A 310 12.10 -17.48 17.68
CA ILE A 310 12.92 -16.30 17.50
C ILE A 310 12.04 -15.07 17.64
N GLU A 311 12.41 -14.17 18.55
CA GLU A 311 11.79 -12.86 18.73
C GLU A 311 12.81 -11.78 18.37
N VAL A 312 12.44 -10.84 17.51
CA VAL A 312 13.24 -9.64 17.24
C VAL A 312 12.49 -8.43 17.78
N ARG A 313 13.13 -7.70 18.68
CA ARG A 313 12.67 -6.46 19.26
C ARG A 313 13.48 -5.29 18.73
N GLN A 314 12.84 -4.14 18.61
CA GLN A 314 13.51 -2.86 18.37
C GLN A 314 12.88 -1.83 19.29
N ASN A 315 13.70 -1.12 20.08
CA ASN A 315 13.23 -0.19 21.11
C ASN A 315 12.16 -0.83 22.02
N GLU A 316 12.44 -2.04 22.53
CA GLU A 316 11.55 -2.86 23.37
C GLU A 316 10.25 -3.36 22.71
N GLN A 317 9.96 -2.95 21.47
CA GLN A 317 8.79 -3.38 20.74
C GLN A 317 9.09 -4.65 19.94
N LEU A 318 8.25 -5.69 20.09
CA LEU A 318 8.33 -6.91 19.28
C LEU A 318 7.94 -6.59 17.83
N ILE A 319 8.92 -6.62 16.93
CA ILE A 319 8.72 -6.32 15.50
C ILE A 319 8.68 -7.60 14.64
N TYR A 320 9.22 -8.70 15.15
CA TYR A 320 9.22 -9.99 14.47
C TYR A 320 9.12 -11.13 15.48
N SER A 321 8.31 -12.14 15.17
CA SER A 321 8.31 -13.41 15.88
C SER A 321 8.09 -14.53 14.88
N SER A 322 8.90 -15.58 14.93
CA SER A 322 8.73 -16.80 14.13
C SER A 322 9.36 -18.00 14.82
N THR A 323 8.93 -19.21 14.46
CA THR A 323 9.51 -20.47 14.93
C THR A 323 10.46 -21.02 13.87
N VAL A 324 11.63 -21.50 14.27
CA VAL A 324 12.65 -22.07 13.38
C VAL A 324 12.98 -23.49 13.84
N SER A 325 13.26 -24.38 12.87
CA SER A 325 13.72 -25.74 13.16
C SER A 325 15.13 -25.74 13.78
N PRO A 326 15.55 -26.82 14.48
CA PRO A 326 16.91 -26.96 14.98
C PRO A 326 17.95 -26.78 13.86
N GLY A 327 18.97 -25.96 14.11
CA GLY A 327 20.03 -25.63 13.17
C GLY A 327 20.24 -24.13 12.96
N SER A 328 21.05 -23.78 11.97
CA SER A 328 21.27 -22.38 11.59
C SER A 328 20.00 -21.78 10.96
N PHE A 329 19.61 -20.59 11.40
CA PHE A 329 18.50 -19.84 10.82
C PHE A 329 18.96 -18.49 10.26
N VAL A 330 18.18 -17.97 9.31
CA VAL A 330 18.37 -16.65 8.69
C VAL A 330 17.01 -15.97 8.61
N ILE A 331 16.94 -14.72 9.04
CA ILE A 331 15.77 -13.84 8.91
C ILE A 331 16.21 -12.67 8.04
N ASP A 332 15.79 -12.68 6.78
CA ASP A 332 16.11 -11.67 5.76
C ASP A 332 14.88 -10.89 5.29
N ASP A 333 13.76 -10.97 6.02
CA ASP A 333 12.45 -10.40 5.68
C ASP A 333 11.94 -9.35 6.69
N LEU A 334 12.84 -8.71 7.46
CA LEU A 334 12.50 -7.61 8.35
C LEU A 334 12.12 -6.34 7.57
N TYR A 335 11.02 -5.69 7.92
CA TYR A 335 10.67 -4.39 7.34
C TYR A 335 11.73 -3.32 7.69
N PRO A 336 12.09 -2.42 6.76
CA PRO A 336 12.97 -1.30 7.07
C PRO A 336 12.29 -0.35 8.06
N THR A 337 12.94 -0.05 9.17
CA THR A 337 12.53 1.06 10.04
C THR A 337 13.39 2.25 9.68
N GLY A 338 12.82 3.25 8.99
CA GLY A 338 13.54 4.30 8.24
C GLY A 338 14.57 5.14 9.01
N TYR A 339 14.71 4.98 10.32
CA TYR A 339 15.67 5.69 11.16
C TYR A 339 16.71 4.79 11.84
N GLY A 340 16.65 3.46 11.65
CA GLY A 340 17.53 2.50 12.33
C GLY A 340 17.09 2.19 13.77
N GLY A 341 18.04 1.82 14.63
CA GLY A 341 17.90 1.37 16.02
C GLY A 341 18.22 -0.11 16.18
N ASP A 342 19.15 -0.46 17.08
CA ASP A 342 19.63 -1.84 17.30
C ASP A 342 18.48 -2.85 17.42
N LEU A 343 18.64 -3.98 16.75
CA LEU A 343 17.73 -5.11 16.84
C LEU A 343 18.17 -6.01 17.98
N GLU A 344 17.31 -6.26 18.95
CA GLU A 344 17.51 -7.22 20.02
C GLU A 344 16.86 -8.55 19.63
N VAL A 345 17.67 -9.58 19.45
CA VAL A 345 17.23 -10.90 19.00
C VAL A 345 17.27 -11.86 20.17
N SER A 346 16.12 -12.41 20.54
CA SER A 346 15.97 -13.47 21.55
C SER A 346 15.65 -14.80 20.86
N VAL A 347 16.52 -15.79 21.03
CA VAL A 347 16.30 -17.20 20.66
C VAL A 347 15.76 -17.94 21.88
N ILE A 348 14.50 -18.34 21.84
CA ILE A 348 13.83 -19.06 22.93
C ILE A 348 13.76 -20.53 22.53
N GLU A 349 14.61 -21.36 23.12
CA GLU A 349 14.67 -22.80 22.88
C GLU A 349 13.44 -23.53 23.45
N ALA A 350 13.17 -24.74 22.97
CA ALA A 350 12.02 -25.56 23.39
C ALA A 350 12.06 -25.92 24.90
N ASP A 351 13.25 -25.94 25.50
CA ASP A 351 13.46 -26.14 26.94
C ASP A 351 13.25 -24.87 27.78
N GLY A 352 12.92 -23.75 27.14
CA GLY A 352 12.68 -22.45 27.76
C GLY A 352 13.95 -21.60 27.95
N ARG A 353 15.14 -22.10 27.63
CA ARG A 353 16.36 -21.28 27.66
C ARG A 353 16.26 -20.15 26.63
N ARG A 354 16.75 -18.97 27.02
CA ARG A 354 16.81 -17.78 26.16
C ARG A 354 18.25 -17.40 25.86
N ARG A 355 18.55 -17.11 24.60
CA ARG A 355 19.82 -16.53 24.16
C ARG A 355 19.54 -15.20 23.50
N GLU A 356 20.22 -14.16 23.93
CA GLU A 356 19.97 -12.80 23.47
C GLU A 356 21.24 -12.21 22.85
N PHE A 357 21.10 -11.58 21.69
CA PHE A 357 22.19 -10.85 21.04
C PHE A 357 21.63 -9.64 20.29
N LYS A 358 22.48 -8.61 20.10
CA LYS A 358 22.10 -7.37 19.40
C LYS A 358 22.70 -7.31 18.00
N VAL A 359 21.90 -6.87 17.03
CA VAL A 359 22.34 -6.60 15.65
C VAL A 359 22.25 -5.09 15.41
N PRO A 360 23.39 -4.41 15.20
CA PRO A 360 23.42 -2.99 14.87
C PRO A 360 22.56 -2.65 13.66
N PHE A 361 21.77 -1.59 13.76
CA PHE A 361 20.95 -1.12 12.65
C PHE A 361 21.01 0.40 12.52
N GLY A 362 21.93 0.89 11.70
CA GLY A 362 21.85 2.23 11.11
C GLY A 362 21.63 2.11 9.60
N SER A 363 20.93 3.07 8.99
CA SER A 363 20.72 3.11 7.53
C SER A 363 21.03 4.49 6.96
N VAL A 364 21.81 4.55 5.88
CA VAL A 364 21.91 5.72 5.00
C VAL A 364 21.26 5.41 3.65
N PRO A 365 20.79 6.40 2.87
CA PRO A 365 20.05 6.17 1.62
C PRO A 365 20.78 5.30 0.58
N GLN A 366 22.10 5.27 0.62
CA GLN A 366 22.97 4.52 -0.28
C GLN A 366 23.15 3.04 0.12
N MET A 367 22.65 2.61 1.29
CA MET A 367 22.76 1.22 1.73
C MET A 367 21.66 0.34 1.15
N LEU A 368 22.03 -0.88 0.79
CA LEU A 368 21.13 -1.92 0.31
C LEU A 368 21.25 -3.16 1.20
N ARG A 369 20.16 -3.91 1.32
CA ARG A 369 20.20 -5.22 1.98
C ARG A 369 21.16 -6.17 1.26
N GLU A 370 21.78 -7.07 2.01
CA GLU A 370 22.63 -8.14 1.49
C GLU A 370 21.98 -8.86 0.30
N GLY A 371 22.73 -8.99 -0.79
CA GLY A 371 22.28 -9.67 -2.02
C GLY A 371 21.41 -8.81 -2.94
N VAL A 372 20.84 -7.69 -2.46
CA VAL A 372 20.07 -6.76 -3.31
C VAL A 372 21.03 -5.93 -4.15
N SER A 373 20.74 -5.83 -5.44
CA SER A 373 21.47 -4.99 -6.39
C SER A 373 20.52 -3.97 -6.98
N ARG A 374 21.01 -2.73 -7.12
CA ARG A 374 20.33 -1.65 -7.82
C ARG A 374 21.20 -1.16 -8.95
N TYR A 375 20.64 -0.97 -10.13
CA TYR A 375 21.40 -0.61 -11.32
C TYR A 375 20.59 0.29 -12.24
N SER A 376 21.28 1.14 -13.00
CA SER A 376 20.67 1.89 -14.09
C SER A 376 21.66 2.09 -15.23
N LEU A 377 21.18 1.97 -16.46
CA LEU A 377 21.94 2.28 -17.67
C LEU A 377 21.06 3.14 -18.58
N THR A 378 21.48 4.36 -18.84
CA THR A 378 20.77 5.33 -19.67
C THR A 378 21.66 5.80 -20.81
N ALA A 379 21.14 5.82 -22.04
CA ALA A 379 21.83 6.31 -23.22
C ALA A 379 20.86 7.13 -24.08
N GLY A 380 21.29 8.30 -24.55
CA GLY A 380 20.44 9.19 -25.34
C GLY A 380 21.05 10.57 -25.54
N GLN A 381 20.19 11.57 -25.66
CA GLN A 381 20.54 12.99 -25.70
C GLN A 381 20.01 13.71 -24.46
N VAL A 382 20.77 14.67 -23.94
CA VAL A 382 20.33 15.54 -22.86
C VAL A 382 19.20 16.42 -23.36
N ARG A 383 18.11 16.45 -22.59
CA ARG A 383 16.95 17.29 -22.89
C ARG A 383 16.80 18.36 -21.81
N ASN A 384 17.21 19.57 -22.15
CA ASN A 384 17.08 20.74 -21.28
C ASN A 384 16.91 22.00 -22.14
N LYS A 385 15.77 22.69 -21.99
CA LYS A 385 15.43 23.89 -22.79
C LYS A 385 16.38 25.07 -22.59
N LEU A 386 17.19 25.05 -21.53
CA LEU A 386 18.17 26.10 -21.24
C LEU A 386 19.47 25.94 -22.05
N LEU A 387 19.73 24.75 -22.61
CA LEU A 387 20.85 24.46 -23.49
C LEU A 387 20.48 24.77 -24.96
N ALA A 388 21.42 25.27 -25.75
CA ALA A 388 21.25 25.45 -27.20
C ALA A 388 21.26 24.12 -27.94
N ASP A 389 22.17 23.23 -27.53
CA ASP A 389 22.40 21.93 -28.14
C ASP A 389 21.83 20.81 -27.26
N GLU A 390 21.55 19.65 -27.86
CA GLU A 390 21.16 18.42 -27.18
C GLU A 390 22.34 17.42 -27.19
N PRO A 391 23.37 17.58 -26.33
CA PRO A 391 24.54 16.70 -26.33
C PRO A 391 24.17 15.26 -25.98
N TRP A 392 24.95 14.30 -26.46
CA TRP A 392 24.74 12.89 -26.12
C TRP A 392 25.07 12.64 -24.64
N LEU A 393 24.38 11.66 -24.04
CA LEU A 393 24.55 11.22 -22.66
C LEU A 393 24.61 9.71 -22.59
N VAL A 394 25.59 9.18 -21.86
CA VAL A 394 25.63 7.79 -21.38
C VAL A 394 25.89 7.81 -19.88
N GLN A 395 24.97 7.29 -19.09
CA GLN A 395 25.10 7.19 -17.63
C GLN A 395 24.83 5.77 -17.17
N GLY A 396 25.75 5.20 -16.39
CA GLY A 396 25.63 3.88 -15.79
C GLY A 396 25.85 3.96 -14.29
N THR A 397 25.00 3.30 -13.49
CA THR A 397 25.18 3.17 -12.04
C THR A 397 24.94 1.74 -11.60
N TYR A 398 25.67 1.32 -10.56
CA TYR A 398 25.53 0.01 -9.95
C TYR A 398 25.77 0.11 -8.44
N GLN A 399 24.89 -0.50 -7.67
CA GLN A 399 24.94 -0.57 -6.21
C GLN A 399 24.64 -2.00 -5.77
N ARG A 400 25.35 -2.50 -4.76
CA ARG A 400 25.14 -3.86 -4.25
C ARG A 400 25.39 -3.94 -2.74
N GLY A 401 24.41 -4.48 -2.02
CA GLY A 401 24.59 -4.89 -0.63
C GLY A 401 25.45 -6.15 -0.57
N ILE A 402 26.69 -6.03 -0.11
CA ILE A 402 27.65 -7.15 -0.04
C ILE A 402 27.37 -8.01 1.20
N GLY A 403 26.97 -7.37 2.30
CA GLY A 403 26.57 -7.99 3.55
C GLY A 403 25.79 -7.00 4.40
N ASN A 404 25.41 -7.41 5.62
CA ASN A 404 24.71 -6.52 6.55
C ASN A 404 25.43 -5.20 6.79
N GLN A 405 26.76 -5.21 6.89
CA GLN A 405 27.49 -4.01 7.27
C GLN A 405 28.02 -3.22 6.08
N LEU A 406 28.00 -3.76 4.86
CA LEU A 406 28.73 -3.17 3.72
C LEU A 406 27.87 -3.16 2.45
N THR A 407 27.70 -1.96 1.88
CA THR A 407 27.20 -1.74 0.53
C THR A 407 28.28 -1.07 -0.31
N LEU A 408 28.51 -1.56 -1.51
CA LEU A 408 29.42 -0.93 -2.48
C LEU A 408 28.59 -0.32 -3.61
N TYR A 409 28.96 0.87 -4.05
CA TYR A 409 28.29 1.52 -5.18
C TYR A 409 29.25 2.32 -6.03
N GLY A 410 28.89 2.50 -7.29
CA GLY A 410 29.66 3.30 -8.23
C GLY A 410 28.87 3.59 -9.50
N GLY A 411 29.41 4.48 -10.31
CA GLY A 411 28.81 4.83 -11.58
C GLY A 411 29.70 5.72 -12.43
N SER A 412 29.29 5.91 -13.66
CA SER A 412 29.95 6.79 -14.61
C SER A 412 28.93 7.59 -15.40
N ALA A 413 29.26 8.84 -15.70
CA ALA A 413 28.52 9.68 -16.61
C ALA A 413 29.45 10.20 -17.70
N LEU A 414 29.07 10.01 -18.95
CA LEU A 414 29.81 10.45 -20.13
C LEU A 414 28.89 11.31 -20.99
N SER A 415 29.45 12.39 -21.50
CA SER A 415 28.79 13.31 -22.43
C SER A 415 29.87 14.02 -23.25
N ASP A 416 29.47 14.87 -24.17
CA ASP A 416 30.38 15.66 -24.99
C ASP A 416 31.37 16.46 -24.12
N GLY A 417 32.67 16.15 -24.24
CA GLY A 417 33.74 16.73 -23.43
C GLY A 417 33.59 16.61 -21.91
N TYR A 418 32.82 15.63 -21.42
CA TYR A 418 32.62 15.39 -20.00
C TYR A 418 32.75 13.91 -19.65
N LEU A 419 33.56 13.61 -18.64
CA LEU A 419 33.69 12.29 -18.04
C LEU A 419 33.64 12.41 -16.53
N SER A 420 32.76 11.65 -15.90
CA SER A 420 32.72 11.52 -14.45
C SER A 420 32.66 10.07 -14.01
N LEU A 421 33.39 9.77 -12.94
CA LEU A 421 33.46 8.47 -12.28
C LEU A 421 33.18 8.65 -10.79
N LEU A 422 32.23 7.89 -10.28
CA LEU A 422 31.83 7.86 -8.87
C LEU A 422 32.09 6.48 -8.31
N TYR A 423 32.65 6.42 -7.11
CA TYR A 423 32.73 5.20 -6.31
C TYR A 423 32.52 5.54 -4.84
N GLY A 424 31.86 4.64 -4.12
CA GLY A 424 31.51 4.86 -2.74
C GLY A 424 31.17 3.59 -1.99
N VAL A 425 31.12 3.75 -0.67
CA VAL A 425 30.86 2.68 0.28
C VAL A 425 29.85 3.16 1.32
N GLY A 426 28.91 2.28 1.67
CA GLY A 426 28.00 2.44 2.80
C GLY A 426 28.33 1.41 3.88
N LEU A 427 28.49 1.85 5.12
CA LEU A 427 28.86 1.04 6.27
C LEU A 427 27.81 1.16 7.39
N SER A 428 27.28 0.05 7.88
CA SER A 428 26.44 0.03 9.09
C SER A 428 27.28 -0.41 10.28
N THR A 429 27.35 0.43 11.32
CA THR A 429 28.13 0.17 12.54
C THR A 429 27.25 0.32 13.79
N PRO A 430 27.67 -0.17 14.97
CA PRO A 430 26.96 0.04 16.24
C PRO A 430 26.72 1.51 16.61
N VAL A 431 27.57 2.42 16.15
CA VAL A 431 27.45 3.85 16.44
C VAL A 431 26.67 4.61 15.37
N GLY A 432 26.09 3.91 14.38
CA GLY A 432 25.32 4.48 13.27
C GLY A 432 25.78 3.99 11.90
N ALA A 433 25.05 4.37 10.86
CA ALA A 433 25.45 4.13 9.48
C ALA A 433 26.19 5.32 8.89
N PHE A 434 27.20 5.03 8.08
CA PHE A 434 28.03 5.98 7.37
C PHE A 434 27.98 5.67 5.87
N ALA A 435 27.98 6.68 5.02
CA ALA A 435 28.33 6.52 3.62
C ALA A 435 29.36 7.56 3.21
N ALA A 436 30.29 7.14 2.37
CA ALA A 436 31.31 8.00 1.80
C ALA A 436 31.44 7.69 0.31
N ASP A 437 31.38 8.72 -0.52
CA ASP A 437 31.67 8.60 -1.94
C ASP A 437 32.54 9.74 -2.46
N VAL A 438 33.29 9.40 -3.51
CA VAL A 438 34.13 10.33 -4.24
C VAL A 438 33.69 10.30 -5.69
N THR A 439 33.41 11.48 -6.24
CA THR A 439 33.10 11.70 -7.63
C THR A 439 34.24 12.46 -8.27
N HIS A 440 34.97 11.84 -9.18
CA HIS A 440 35.92 12.53 -10.04
C HIS A 440 35.23 12.98 -11.32
N ALA A 441 35.57 14.19 -11.79
CA ALA A 441 35.05 14.73 -13.03
C ALA A 441 36.17 15.40 -13.82
N ARG A 442 36.15 15.21 -15.14
CA ARG A 442 36.94 15.93 -16.13
C ARG A 442 36.00 16.57 -17.12
N THR A 443 36.08 17.89 -17.22
CA THR A 443 35.31 18.71 -18.15
C THR A 443 36.26 19.44 -19.07
N THR A 444 36.05 19.35 -20.37
CA THR A 444 36.75 20.16 -21.36
C THR A 444 35.83 21.29 -21.79
N PHE A 445 36.37 22.49 -21.93
CA PHE A 445 35.76 23.63 -22.59
C PHE A 445 36.60 23.95 -23.83
N ASP A 446 35.95 24.37 -24.91
CA ASP A 446 36.58 24.63 -26.20
C ASP A 446 37.50 25.86 -26.12
N HIS A 447 37.13 26.93 -25.39
CA HIS A 447 37.99 28.11 -25.20
C HIS A 447 38.70 28.18 -23.84
N TYR A 448 38.22 27.45 -22.82
CA TYR A 448 38.75 27.51 -21.44
C TYR A 448 39.57 26.27 -21.04
N GLY A 449 39.76 25.30 -21.94
CA GLY A 449 40.63 24.16 -21.75
C GLY A 449 40.05 23.09 -20.81
N ASN A 450 40.93 22.30 -20.19
CA ASN A 450 40.54 21.14 -19.37
C ASN A 450 40.47 21.50 -17.88
N HIS A 451 39.37 21.16 -17.24
CA HIS A 451 39.16 21.23 -15.80
C HIS A 451 39.00 19.82 -15.23
N THR A 452 39.73 19.55 -14.15
CA THR A 452 39.64 18.28 -13.42
C THR A 452 39.42 18.57 -11.94
N GLY A 453 38.49 17.85 -11.33
CA GLY A 453 38.22 17.99 -9.91
C GLY A 453 37.56 16.77 -9.30
N ALA A 454 37.38 16.84 -7.99
CA ALA A 454 36.73 15.82 -7.20
C ALA A 454 35.65 16.44 -6.29
N SER A 455 34.62 15.67 -6.00
CA SER A 455 33.61 15.96 -4.98
C SER A 455 33.54 14.79 -4.01
N VAL A 456 33.66 15.08 -2.72
CA VAL A 456 33.54 14.09 -1.65
C VAL A 456 32.22 14.32 -0.95
N ARG A 457 31.44 13.26 -0.74
CA ARG A 457 30.21 13.29 0.04
C ARG A 457 30.32 12.34 1.22
N LEU A 458 30.05 12.84 2.41
CA LEU A 458 29.95 12.07 3.65
C LEU A 458 28.53 12.15 4.21
N SER A 459 27.94 11.00 4.50
CA SER A 459 26.61 10.87 5.09
C SER A 459 26.70 10.05 6.37
N TYR A 460 25.91 10.41 7.38
CA TYR A 460 25.79 9.67 8.63
C TYR A 460 24.34 9.66 9.10
N SER A 461 23.87 8.53 9.63
CA SER A 461 22.53 8.42 10.22
C SER A 461 22.56 7.46 11.39
N ASN A 462 21.92 7.86 12.49
CA ASN A 462 21.79 7.05 13.69
C ASN A 462 20.48 7.34 14.43
N MET A 463 19.88 6.29 14.99
CA MET A 463 18.80 6.38 15.96
C MET A 463 19.29 5.85 17.30
N ILE A 464 19.49 6.76 18.24
CA ILE A 464 19.92 6.47 19.61
C ILE A 464 18.70 5.99 20.38
N GLY A 465 18.59 4.67 20.59
CA GLY A 465 17.41 4.05 21.21
C GLY A 465 17.14 4.53 22.64
N GLU A 466 18.19 4.71 23.46
CA GLU A 466 18.06 5.09 24.88
C GLU A 466 17.31 6.42 25.09
N THR A 467 17.56 7.39 24.23
CA THR A 467 16.96 8.71 24.26
C THR A 467 15.86 8.90 23.21
N GLY A 468 15.67 7.93 22.32
CA GLY A 468 14.81 8.03 21.13
C GLY A 468 15.28 9.07 20.10
N THR A 469 16.54 9.52 20.17
CA THR A 469 17.08 10.57 19.31
C THR A 469 17.34 10.06 17.91
N ASN A 470 16.77 10.70 16.89
CA ASN A 470 17.07 10.44 15.50
C ASN A 470 17.95 11.56 14.95
N LEU A 471 19.19 11.24 14.58
CA LEU A 471 20.15 12.16 13.99
C LEU A 471 20.51 11.67 12.59
N THR A 472 20.19 12.48 11.58
CA THR A 472 20.61 12.27 10.21
C THR A 472 21.45 13.46 9.75
N LEU A 473 22.73 13.19 9.49
CA LEU A 473 23.66 14.09 8.82
C LEU A 473 23.72 13.68 7.35
N ALA A 474 22.85 14.26 6.53
CA ALA A 474 22.62 13.78 5.17
C ALA A 474 23.83 13.98 4.24
N ALA A 475 24.53 15.11 4.34
CA ALA A 475 25.71 15.38 3.52
C ALA A 475 26.61 16.44 4.14
N TYR A 476 27.88 16.11 4.33
CA TYR A 476 28.98 17.05 4.13
C TYR A 476 29.52 16.80 2.72
N ARG A 477 29.11 17.63 1.76
CA ARG A 477 29.66 17.63 0.40
C ARG A 477 30.73 18.69 0.30
N TYR A 478 31.91 18.33 -0.20
CA TYR A 478 32.97 19.27 -0.55
C TYR A 478 33.43 18.98 -1.97
N SER A 479 33.37 20.00 -2.84
CA SER A 479 33.81 19.93 -4.22
C SER A 479 35.04 20.81 -4.38
N THR A 480 36.07 20.33 -5.09
CA THR A 480 37.23 21.15 -5.46
C THR A 480 36.86 22.19 -6.52
N GLU A 481 37.64 23.25 -6.67
CA GLU A 481 37.38 24.30 -7.67
C GLU A 481 37.36 23.80 -9.12
N GLY A 482 38.11 22.75 -9.45
CA GLY A 482 38.08 22.15 -10.79
C GLY A 482 36.93 21.17 -11.04
N PHE A 483 36.06 20.93 -10.06
CA PHE A 483 34.96 19.98 -10.16
C PHE A 483 33.73 20.64 -10.81
N TYR A 484 33.13 19.93 -11.75
CA TYR A 484 31.84 20.28 -12.34
C TYR A 484 30.94 19.04 -12.22
N SER A 485 29.71 19.21 -11.72
CA SER A 485 28.69 18.18 -11.90
C SER A 485 28.34 18.03 -13.38
N LEU A 486 27.65 16.96 -13.76
CA LEU A 486 27.20 16.79 -15.14
C LEU A 486 26.36 18.00 -15.60
N GLN A 487 25.46 18.48 -14.74
CA GLN A 487 24.63 19.63 -15.03
C GLN A 487 25.46 20.92 -15.18
N ASP A 488 26.43 21.16 -14.29
CA ASP A 488 27.32 22.34 -14.37
C ASP A 488 28.20 22.29 -15.62
N ALA A 489 28.71 21.10 -15.99
CA ALA A 489 29.53 20.91 -17.18
C ALA A 489 28.74 21.17 -18.47
N LEU A 490 27.50 20.70 -18.54
CA LEU A 490 26.61 20.94 -19.69
C LEU A 490 26.30 22.43 -19.85
N TYR A 491 25.94 23.12 -18.76
CA TYR A 491 25.74 24.57 -18.80
C TYR A 491 27.02 25.34 -19.09
N GLY A 492 28.16 24.92 -18.53
CA GLY A 492 29.46 25.52 -18.78
C GLY A 492 29.84 25.41 -20.26
N ARG A 493 29.72 24.22 -20.86
CA ARG A 493 30.02 24.00 -22.29
C ARG A 493 29.10 24.80 -23.20
N ASP A 494 27.80 24.87 -22.87
CA ASP A 494 26.85 25.69 -23.63
C ASP A 494 27.19 27.19 -23.52
N SER A 495 27.53 27.67 -22.32
CA SER A 495 28.03 29.03 -22.10
C SER A 495 29.28 29.32 -22.93
N ASP A 496 30.27 28.44 -22.88
CA ASP A 496 31.54 28.58 -23.59
C ASP A 496 31.34 28.64 -25.12
N LYS A 497 30.48 27.77 -25.67
CA LYS A 497 30.06 27.82 -27.09
C LYS A 497 29.38 29.15 -27.46
N ARG A 498 28.66 29.76 -26.52
CA ARG A 498 28.01 31.07 -26.68
C ARG A 498 28.96 32.25 -26.41
N GLY A 499 30.25 32.00 -26.11
CA GLY A 499 31.23 33.03 -25.78
C GLY A 499 31.04 33.67 -24.40
N ILE A 500 30.33 32.97 -23.49
CA ILE A 500 30.08 33.40 -22.12
C ILE A 500 31.01 32.62 -21.19
N ASP A 501 31.64 33.31 -20.23
CA ASP A 501 32.54 32.69 -19.27
C ASP A 501 31.84 31.55 -18.48
N PRO A 502 32.29 30.29 -18.61
CA PRO A 502 31.67 29.13 -17.97
C PRO A 502 31.91 29.09 -16.44
N THR A 503 32.74 29.98 -15.90
CA THR A 503 33.17 29.97 -14.48
C THR A 503 32.34 30.85 -13.55
N THR A 504 31.32 31.56 -14.06
CA THR A 504 30.58 32.61 -13.33
C THR A 504 29.14 32.23 -12.94
N ARG A 505 28.90 30.98 -12.53
CA ARG A 505 27.56 30.37 -12.40
C ARG A 505 27.09 30.06 -10.97
N GLY A 506 27.91 30.26 -9.95
CA GLY A 506 27.57 29.90 -8.57
C GLY A 506 27.71 28.41 -8.31
N ARG A 507 28.88 27.85 -8.65
CA ARG A 507 29.28 26.46 -8.41
C ARG A 507 29.41 26.19 -6.92
N GLN A 508 28.75 25.12 -6.49
CA GLN A 508 28.72 24.72 -5.10
C GLN A 508 30.10 24.22 -4.65
N ARG A 509 30.66 24.89 -3.63
CA ARG A 509 31.90 24.52 -2.97
C ARG A 509 31.65 23.51 -1.86
N SER A 510 30.79 23.86 -0.92
CA SER A 510 30.46 23.01 0.21
C SER A 510 28.99 23.05 0.54
N GLN A 511 28.48 21.92 1.02
CA GLN A 511 27.12 21.81 1.52
C GLN A 511 27.13 20.96 2.79
N PHE A 512 26.56 21.51 3.85
CA PHE A 512 26.33 20.82 5.12
C PHE A 512 24.83 20.73 5.36
N GLN A 513 24.30 19.53 5.63
CA GLN A 513 22.90 19.30 5.96
C GLN A 513 22.73 18.46 7.21
N VAL A 514 21.86 18.88 8.12
CA VAL A 514 21.56 18.18 9.37
C VAL A 514 20.06 18.13 9.62
N THR A 515 19.59 16.99 10.14
CA THR A 515 18.24 16.79 10.66
C THR A 515 18.34 16.02 11.98
N LEU A 516 17.78 16.57 13.04
CA LEU A 516 17.74 16.00 14.37
C LEU A 516 16.30 16.02 14.86
N ASN A 517 15.79 14.89 15.34
CA ASN A 517 14.50 14.78 16.00
C ASN A 517 14.71 14.12 17.38
N GLN A 518 14.27 14.80 18.43
CA GLN A 518 14.42 14.39 19.82
C GLN A 518 13.05 14.35 20.51
N PRO A 519 12.45 13.17 20.72
CA PRO A 519 11.30 13.04 21.60
C PRO A 519 11.71 13.30 23.06
N LEU A 520 10.88 14.01 23.82
CA LEU A 520 11.12 14.33 25.23
C LEU A 520 10.23 13.46 26.13
N GLY A 521 10.53 12.16 26.15
CA GLY A 521 9.74 11.17 26.88
C GLY A 521 8.28 11.06 26.38
N ARG A 522 7.39 10.48 27.19
CA ARG A 522 6.01 10.17 26.77
C ARG A 522 5.05 11.36 26.70
N ARG A 523 5.34 12.46 27.40
CA ARG A 523 4.44 13.63 27.52
C ARG A 523 5.12 14.97 27.26
N GLY A 524 6.45 14.98 27.12
CA GLY A 524 7.22 16.21 26.97
C GLY A 524 7.29 16.72 25.53
N GLY A 525 6.60 16.10 24.57
CA GLY A 525 6.60 16.52 23.17
C GLY A 525 7.86 16.06 22.41
N ALA A 526 8.20 16.78 21.34
CA ALA A 526 9.38 16.53 20.53
C ALA A 526 10.05 17.84 20.09
N LEU A 527 11.38 17.88 20.18
CA LEU A 527 12.22 18.91 19.60
C LEU A 527 12.72 18.44 18.24
N TYR A 528 12.82 19.36 17.29
CA TYR A 528 13.46 19.10 16.00
C TYR A 528 14.39 20.23 15.60
N VAL A 529 15.43 19.88 14.86
CA VAL A 529 16.35 20.81 14.21
C VAL A 529 16.57 20.33 12.78
N THR A 530 16.37 21.21 11.81
CA THR A 530 16.74 20.97 10.41
C THR A 530 17.57 22.13 9.92
N GLY A 531 18.63 21.86 9.17
CA GLY A 531 19.55 22.91 8.75
C GLY A 531 20.32 22.56 7.49
N SER A 532 20.59 23.58 6.67
CA SER A 532 21.48 23.51 5.52
C SER A 532 22.34 24.78 5.42
N VAL A 533 23.61 24.58 5.12
CA VAL A 533 24.57 25.66 4.83
C VAL A 533 25.25 25.33 3.51
N ARG A 534 25.30 26.29 2.59
CA ARG A 534 25.85 26.15 1.24
C ARG A 534 26.79 27.30 0.92
N ASP A 535 28.01 26.94 0.52
CA ASP A 535 29.02 27.88 0.04
C ASP A 535 29.29 27.67 -1.44
N PHE A 536 29.78 28.72 -2.10
CA PHE A 536 30.03 28.77 -3.53
C PHE A 536 31.45 29.28 -3.83
N TYR A 537 32.01 28.95 -4.99
CA TYR A 537 33.37 29.40 -5.39
C TYR A 537 33.36 30.79 -6.03
N ASP A 538 32.44 30.98 -6.97
CA ASP A 538 32.33 32.05 -7.95
C ASP A 538 31.16 32.99 -7.65
N ARG A 539 30.62 32.90 -6.43
CA ARG A 539 29.58 33.80 -5.92
C ARG A 539 29.91 34.20 -4.47
N PRO A 540 29.92 35.51 -4.14
CA PRO A 540 30.09 35.95 -2.77
C PRO A 540 28.84 35.64 -1.93
N GLY A 541 29.07 35.23 -0.69
CA GLY A 541 28.03 34.93 0.31
C GLY A 541 27.78 33.42 0.51
N THR A 542 27.19 33.11 1.66
CA THR A 542 26.80 31.75 2.06
C THR A 542 25.28 31.69 2.15
N SER A 543 24.67 30.64 1.61
CA SER A 543 23.24 30.38 1.80
C SER A 543 23.03 29.54 3.05
N LYS A 544 22.28 30.07 4.03
CA LYS A 544 21.98 29.38 5.29
C LYS A 544 20.47 29.26 5.46
N GLN A 545 20.01 28.07 5.82
CA GLN A 545 18.63 27.85 6.20
C GLN A 545 18.61 26.90 7.38
N TYR A 546 18.05 27.32 8.50
CA TYR A 546 17.86 26.41 9.64
C TYR A 546 16.55 26.68 10.35
N GLN A 547 15.93 25.62 10.82
CA GLN A 547 14.69 25.62 11.56
C GLN A 547 14.89 24.82 12.85
N VAL A 548 14.44 25.39 13.95
CA VAL A 548 14.38 24.72 15.25
C VAL A 548 12.94 24.79 15.71
N GLY A 549 12.38 23.70 16.19
CA GLY A 549 11.04 23.74 16.73
C GLY A 549 10.76 22.71 17.80
N TYR A 550 9.66 22.95 18.49
CA TYR A 550 9.12 22.14 19.57
C TYR A 550 7.64 21.92 19.31
N ASN A 551 7.21 20.66 19.29
CA ASN A 551 5.80 20.31 19.13
C ASN A 551 5.36 19.44 20.30
N ASN A 552 4.18 19.68 20.84
CA ASN A 552 3.59 18.83 21.87
C ASN A 552 2.06 18.81 21.75
N ALA A 553 1.45 17.77 22.31
CA ALA A 553 0.02 17.61 22.40
C ALA A 553 -0.39 17.53 23.86
N TRP A 554 -1.27 18.44 24.29
CA TRP A 554 -1.92 18.37 25.60
C TRP A 554 -3.39 17.99 25.42
N ARG A 555 -3.72 16.74 25.77
CA ARG A 555 -5.03 16.13 25.49
C ARG A 555 -5.33 16.17 23.99
N SER A 556 -6.36 16.91 23.57
CA SER A 556 -6.72 17.10 22.16
C SER A 556 -6.09 18.35 21.54
N VAL A 557 -5.40 19.19 22.32
CA VAL A 557 -4.78 20.44 21.84
C VAL A 557 -3.36 20.15 21.38
N ASN A 558 -3.09 20.32 20.08
CA ASN A 558 -1.73 20.30 19.55
C ASN A 558 -1.20 21.73 19.53
N TYR A 559 0.01 21.93 20.00
CA TYR A 559 0.68 23.23 19.94
C TYR A 559 2.15 23.05 19.56
N GLY A 560 2.69 24.06 18.89
CA GLY A 560 4.04 24.03 18.37
C GLY A 560 4.64 25.42 18.34
N PHE A 561 5.93 25.50 18.62
CA PHE A 561 6.74 26.69 18.48
C PHE A 561 7.91 26.38 17.55
N SER A 562 8.21 27.27 16.60
CA SER A 562 9.37 27.11 15.73
C SER A 562 10.03 28.44 15.42
N ALA A 563 11.34 28.40 15.19
CA ALA A 563 12.13 29.51 14.70
C ALA A 563 12.79 29.08 13.39
N LEU A 564 12.58 29.84 12.33
CA LEU A 564 13.14 29.64 11.00
C LEU A 564 14.05 30.82 10.66
N ARG A 565 15.30 30.53 10.31
CA ARG A 565 16.23 31.50 9.73
C ARG A 565 16.49 31.13 8.28
N THR A 566 16.35 32.10 7.40
CA THR A 566 16.80 32.02 6.01
C THR A 566 17.77 33.16 5.72
N GLU A 567 18.87 32.83 5.06
CA GLU A 567 19.89 33.76 4.58
C GLU A 567 20.18 33.37 3.14
N GLU A 568 19.70 34.19 2.20
CA GLU A 568 19.77 33.90 0.77
C GLU A 568 20.26 35.14 -0.01
N GLY A 569 20.86 34.90 -1.18
CA GLY A 569 21.32 35.98 -2.07
C GLY A 569 22.80 36.36 -1.89
N VAL A 570 23.29 37.19 -2.81
CA VAL A 570 24.65 37.79 -2.77
C VAL A 570 24.75 38.89 -1.70
N LEU A 571 23.59 39.48 -1.34
CA LEU A 571 23.45 40.55 -0.36
C LEU A 571 23.41 40.06 1.10
N GLY A 572 23.35 38.74 1.35
CA GLY A 572 23.39 38.16 2.69
C GLY A 572 22.27 38.61 3.64
N ARG A 573 21.08 38.93 3.12
CA ARG A 573 19.95 39.35 3.96
C ARG A 573 19.46 38.14 4.75
N SER A 574 19.55 38.24 6.07
CA SER A 574 18.96 37.26 6.99
C SER A 574 17.55 37.68 7.36
N ASP A 575 16.63 36.72 7.28
CA ASP A 575 15.28 36.82 7.82
C ASP A 575 15.10 35.73 8.87
N THR A 576 14.66 36.12 10.07
CA THR A 576 14.37 35.19 11.16
C THR A 576 12.90 35.34 11.54
N GLN A 577 12.15 34.25 11.43
CA GLN A 577 10.73 34.16 11.73
C GLN A 577 10.50 33.19 12.89
N TYR A 578 9.65 33.59 13.84
CA TYR A 578 9.18 32.78 14.95
C TYR A 578 7.70 32.49 14.73
N LEU A 579 7.30 31.22 14.78
CA LEU A 579 5.93 30.78 14.57
C LEU A 579 5.44 30.02 15.79
N LEU A 580 4.32 30.48 16.36
CA LEU A 580 3.53 29.76 17.34
C LEU A 580 2.27 29.23 16.64
N SER A 581 2.04 27.93 16.67
CA SER A 581 0.87 27.27 16.07
C SER A 581 0.09 26.48 17.12
N MET A 582 -1.23 26.49 17.03
CA MET A 582 -2.14 25.72 17.88
C MET A 582 -3.27 25.13 17.04
N SER A 583 -3.63 23.87 17.26
CA SER A 583 -4.81 23.25 16.65
C SER A 583 -5.61 22.43 17.66
N VAL A 584 -6.93 22.50 17.56
CA VAL A 584 -7.88 21.85 18.46
C VAL A 584 -9.02 21.24 17.64
N PRO A 585 -9.21 19.90 17.67
CA PRO A 585 -10.41 19.29 17.14
C PRO A 585 -11.59 19.62 18.06
N LEU A 586 -12.56 20.34 17.53
CA LEU A 586 -13.84 20.69 18.12
C LEU A 586 -14.86 19.59 17.80
N GLY A 587 -15.20 18.78 18.80
CA GLY A 587 -16.24 17.75 18.73
C GLY A 587 -15.73 16.30 18.84
N ARG A 588 -16.67 15.36 18.96
CA ARG A 588 -16.44 13.91 18.97
C ARG A 588 -17.47 13.29 18.01
N GLY A 589 -17.04 12.59 16.96
CA GLY A 589 -17.94 11.99 15.96
C GLY A 589 -17.29 11.78 14.59
N SER A 590 -18.10 11.42 13.60
CA SER A 590 -17.70 11.14 12.20
C SER A 590 -17.30 12.37 11.38
N HIS A 591 -17.63 13.57 11.87
CA HIS A 591 -17.43 14.85 11.18
C HIS A 591 -16.84 15.91 12.12
N PRO A 592 -15.63 15.71 12.69
CA PRO A 592 -15.05 16.67 13.62
C PRO A 592 -14.65 17.95 12.89
N VAL A 593 -14.92 19.09 13.52
CA VAL A 593 -14.47 20.40 13.08
C VAL A 593 -13.11 20.67 13.72
N SER A 594 -12.14 21.26 13.02
CA SER A 594 -10.83 21.61 13.57
C SER A 594 -10.66 23.13 13.60
N PHE A 595 -10.32 23.67 14.77
CA PHE A 595 -9.89 25.05 14.96
C PHE A 595 -8.37 25.14 14.93
N SER A 596 -7.81 26.12 14.22
CA SER A 596 -6.38 26.41 14.21
C SER A 596 -6.11 27.89 14.47
N ALA A 597 -5.01 28.17 15.16
CA ALA A 597 -4.53 29.52 15.41
C ALA A 597 -3.00 29.56 15.28
N ASP A 598 -2.49 30.51 14.52
CA ASP A 598 -1.07 30.69 14.23
C ASP A 598 -0.67 32.15 14.47
N LEU A 599 0.54 32.38 14.98
CA LEU A 599 1.13 33.70 15.22
C LEU A 599 2.59 33.70 14.76
N GLY A 600 2.89 34.52 13.76
CA GLY A 600 4.22 34.78 13.23
C GLY A 600 4.80 36.10 13.73
N VAL A 601 6.07 36.07 14.15
CA VAL A 601 6.86 37.23 14.58
C VAL A 601 8.20 37.22 13.83
N ARG A 602 8.63 38.37 13.30
CA ARG A 602 9.95 38.54 12.69
C ARG A 602 10.92 39.25 13.64
N GLU A 603 12.18 38.82 13.60
CA GLU A 603 13.27 39.46 14.35
C GLU A 603 13.37 40.96 14.03
N ARG A 604 13.26 41.32 12.74
CA ARG A 604 13.25 42.71 12.29
C ARG A 604 11.82 43.19 12.09
N GLY A 605 11.29 43.84 13.12
CA GLY A 605 10.04 44.59 13.06
C GLY A 605 8.82 43.95 13.74
N GLY A 606 9.03 42.91 14.55
CA GLY A 606 8.04 42.43 15.51
C GLY A 606 6.94 41.59 14.85
N TYR A 607 5.68 41.93 15.12
CA TYR A 607 4.52 41.23 14.56
C TYR A 607 4.64 41.07 13.03
N ASP A 608 4.43 39.85 12.52
CA ASP A 608 4.46 39.55 11.09
C ASP A 608 3.08 39.14 10.58
N ASN A 609 2.49 38.09 11.18
CA ASN A 609 1.16 37.63 10.83
C ASN A 609 0.45 36.94 12.00
N SER A 610 -0.87 36.87 11.94
CA SER A 610 -1.69 36.00 12.77
C SER A 610 -2.76 35.37 11.90
N ARG A 611 -3.12 34.12 12.18
CA ARG A 611 -4.18 33.41 11.46
C ARG A 611 -5.04 32.66 12.45
N VAL A 612 -6.35 32.75 12.29
CA VAL A 612 -7.32 31.89 12.99
C VAL A 612 -8.24 31.28 11.97
N GLY A 613 -8.56 30.00 12.11
CA GLY A 613 -9.38 29.31 11.13
C GLY A 613 -10.14 28.12 11.69
N ILE A 614 -11.20 27.77 10.98
CA ILE A 614 -12.02 26.59 11.24
C ILE A 614 -12.11 25.80 9.94
N THR A 615 -11.88 24.49 10.03
CA THR A 615 -12.00 23.55 8.91
C THR A 615 -12.88 22.37 9.31
N GLY A 616 -13.59 21.77 8.38
CA GLY A 616 -14.46 20.62 8.64
C GLY A 616 -14.80 19.86 7.38
N SER A 617 -15.42 18.69 7.54
CA SER A 617 -15.96 17.90 6.44
C SER A 617 -17.38 17.40 6.77
N THR A 618 -18.19 17.20 5.74
CA THR A 618 -19.57 16.71 5.83
C THR A 618 -19.93 15.87 4.60
N GLY A 619 -21.13 15.29 4.60
CA GLY A 619 -21.62 14.36 3.59
C GLY A 619 -21.53 12.89 4.02
N VAL A 620 -22.18 12.02 3.25
CA VAL A 620 -22.29 10.57 3.53
C VAL A 620 -20.91 9.90 3.61
N ASP A 621 -19.96 10.37 2.81
CA ASP A 621 -18.60 9.83 2.68
C ASP A 621 -17.50 10.89 2.95
N ASN A 622 -17.80 11.93 3.76
CA ASN A 622 -16.92 13.10 3.97
C ASN A 622 -16.46 13.76 2.67
N ASN A 623 -17.33 13.75 1.65
CA ASN A 623 -17.03 14.18 0.30
C ASN A 623 -17.13 15.70 0.10
N PHE A 624 -17.58 16.46 1.11
CA PHE A 624 -17.56 17.91 1.09
C PHE A 624 -16.70 18.43 2.24
N SER A 625 -15.60 19.12 1.93
CA SER A 625 -14.74 19.79 2.90
C SER A 625 -14.88 21.29 2.78
N TYR A 626 -14.82 22.00 3.91
CA TYR A 626 -14.92 23.45 3.95
C TYR A 626 -13.95 24.04 4.98
N GLY A 627 -13.53 25.27 4.75
CA GLY A 627 -12.64 25.99 5.64
C GLY A 627 -12.83 27.49 5.56
N VAL A 628 -12.83 28.16 6.69
CA VAL A 628 -12.84 29.63 6.78
C VAL A 628 -11.70 30.06 7.69
N ALA A 629 -10.91 31.02 7.25
CA ALA A 629 -9.83 31.59 8.03
C ALA A 629 -9.81 33.11 7.92
N LEU A 630 -9.42 33.77 9.01
CA LEU A 630 -9.06 35.17 9.06
C LEU A 630 -7.56 35.22 9.33
N SER A 631 -6.82 35.88 8.46
CA SER A 631 -5.39 36.12 8.65
C SER A 631 -5.13 37.61 8.63
N ASP A 632 -4.45 38.13 9.62
CA ASP A 632 -3.91 39.49 9.60
C ASP A 632 -2.40 39.43 9.36
N SER A 633 -1.88 40.34 8.57
CA SER A 633 -0.44 40.43 8.29
C SER A 633 0.01 41.87 8.31
N ARG A 634 1.24 42.11 8.76
CA ARG A 634 1.80 43.46 8.89
C ARG A 634 1.85 44.22 7.57
N GLU A 635 2.16 43.53 6.47
CA GLU A 635 2.28 44.14 5.13
C GLU A 635 0.99 44.07 4.32
N GLY A 636 0.16 43.03 4.51
CA GLY A 636 -1.04 42.78 3.70
C GLY A 636 -2.38 43.06 4.39
N GLY A 637 -2.36 43.50 5.66
CA GLY A 637 -3.53 43.75 6.49
C GLY A 637 -4.38 42.49 6.73
N THR A 638 -5.64 42.68 7.10
CA THR A 638 -6.59 41.60 7.36
C THR A 638 -7.15 41.03 6.06
N THR A 639 -7.01 39.71 5.90
CA THR A 639 -7.52 38.91 4.79
C THR A 639 -8.45 37.82 5.32
N ALA A 640 -9.67 37.76 4.78
CA ALA A 640 -10.60 36.67 5.00
C ALA A 640 -10.49 35.67 3.85
N VAL A 641 -10.36 34.38 4.16
CA VAL A 641 -10.25 33.29 3.19
C VAL A 641 -11.33 32.26 3.46
N GLY A 642 -12.14 31.96 2.46
CA GLY A 642 -13.08 30.85 2.44
C GLY A 642 -12.65 29.82 1.40
N SER A 643 -12.72 28.54 1.74
CA SER A 643 -12.38 27.42 0.87
C SER A 643 -13.43 26.33 0.97
N ALA A 644 -13.72 25.68 -0.15
CA ALA A 644 -14.61 24.54 -0.24
C ALA A 644 -14.06 23.53 -1.26
N GLU A 645 -14.18 22.25 -0.95
CA GLU A 645 -13.83 21.15 -1.83
C GLU A 645 -14.98 20.14 -1.87
N TYR A 646 -15.43 19.79 -3.07
CA TYR A 646 -16.44 18.78 -3.31
C TYR A 646 -15.86 17.65 -4.16
N ARG A 647 -15.80 16.46 -3.58
CA ARG A 647 -15.27 15.26 -4.22
C ARG A 647 -16.41 14.40 -4.72
N SER A 648 -16.79 14.60 -5.98
CA SER A 648 -17.78 13.76 -6.65
C SER A 648 -17.18 12.41 -7.05
N ARG A 649 -18.01 11.48 -7.55
CA ARG A 649 -17.53 10.23 -8.17
C ARG A 649 -16.80 10.42 -9.51
N TYR A 650 -16.84 11.63 -10.09
CA TYR A 650 -16.27 11.91 -11.42
C TYR A 650 -15.06 12.86 -11.38
N SER A 651 -15.05 13.80 -10.45
CA SER A 651 -14.05 14.87 -10.33
C SER A 651 -14.03 15.44 -8.90
N ALA A 652 -12.86 15.84 -8.43
CA ALA A 652 -12.70 16.66 -7.22
C ALA A 652 -12.64 18.14 -7.62
N LEU A 653 -13.60 18.92 -7.13
CA LEU A 653 -13.75 20.34 -7.42
C LEU A 653 -13.37 21.14 -6.19
N ASN A 654 -12.53 22.16 -6.34
CA ASN A 654 -12.19 23.08 -5.26
C ASN A 654 -12.50 24.53 -5.66
N ALA A 655 -12.83 25.34 -4.67
CA ALA A 655 -13.05 26.76 -4.81
C ALA A 655 -12.50 27.48 -3.59
N THR A 656 -11.76 28.56 -3.81
CA THR A 656 -11.24 29.42 -2.73
C THR A 656 -11.52 30.88 -3.07
N TYR A 657 -11.95 31.65 -2.08
CA TYR A 657 -12.17 33.07 -2.17
C TYR A 657 -11.44 33.79 -1.05
N SER A 658 -10.60 34.74 -1.41
CA SER A 658 -9.80 35.54 -0.49
C SER A 658 -10.12 37.02 -0.68
N HIS A 659 -10.35 37.72 0.41
CA HIS A 659 -10.69 39.14 0.40
C HIS A 659 -9.89 39.90 1.45
N SER A 660 -9.18 40.94 1.02
CA SER A 660 -8.52 41.91 1.87
C SER A 660 -8.90 43.33 1.45
N ARG A 661 -8.38 44.34 2.17
CA ARG A 661 -8.50 45.74 1.74
C ARG A 661 -7.84 45.98 0.38
N ASP A 662 -6.70 45.33 0.15
CA ASP A 662 -5.78 45.67 -0.92
C ASP A 662 -5.97 44.75 -2.15
N PHE A 663 -6.66 43.61 -2.02
CA PHE A 663 -7.00 42.74 -3.15
C PHE A 663 -8.26 41.89 -2.92
N ARG A 664 -8.81 41.37 -4.01
CA ARG A 664 -9.72 40.21 -4.00
C ARG A 664 -9.15 39.13 -4.91
N GLN A 665 -9.29 37.88 -4.50
CA GLN A 665 -8.85 36.74 -5.29
C GLN A 665 -9.89 35.63 -5.23
N ALA A 666 -10.25 35.10 -6.38
CA ALA A 666 -11.06 33.89 -6.50
C ALA A 666 -10.24 32.84 -7.25
N SER A 667 -10.31 31.59 -6.79
CA SER A 667 -9.74 30.46 -7.51
C SER A 667 -10.72 29.31 -7.57
N VAL A 668 -10.69 28.59 -8.69
CA VAL A 668 -11.46 27.36 -8.90
C VAL A 668 -10.52 26.31 -9.48
N GLY A 669 -10.73 25.06 -9.09
CA GLY A 669 -9.92 23.95 -9.58
C GLY A 669 -10.73 22.68 -9.74
N ALA A 670 -10.24 21.81 -10.62
CA ALA A 670 -10.85 20.53 -10.91
C ALA A 670 -9.77 19.47 -11.17
N ASN A 671 -9.85 18.35 -10.46
CA ASN A 671 -8.92 17.24 -10.56
C ASN A 671 -9.68 15.94 -10.86
N GLY A 672 -9.14 15.10 -11.73
CA GLY A 672 -9.74 13.80 -11.99
C GLY A 672 -9.01 13.04 -13.09
N SER A 673 -9.58 11.91 -13.49
CA SER A 673 -9.12 11.13 -14.64
C SER A 673 -10.27 10.46 -15.35
N VAL A 674 -10.09 10.29 -16.66
CA VAL A 674 -10.99 9.52 -17.53
C VAL A 674 -10.22 8.32 -18.02
N VAL A 675 -10.75 7.13 -17.79
CA VAL A 675 -10.17 5.87 -18.27
C VAL A 675 -11.02 5.35 -19.42
N VAL A 676 -10.42 5.12 -20.58
CA VAL A 676 -11.06 4.50 -21.74
C VAL A 676 -10.68 3.03 -21.77
N HIS A 677 -11.68 2.16 -21.77
CA HIS A 677 -11.55 0.70 -21.69
C HIS A 677 -12.57 0.04 -22.64
N PRO A 678 -12.51 -1.29 -22.85
CA PRO A 678 -13.44 -1.98 -23.76
C PRO A 678 -14.94 -1.77 -23.45
N GLY A 679 -15.27 -1.51 -22.18
CA GLY A 679 -16.62 -1.19 -21.71
C GLY A 679 -17.05 0.29 -21.86
N GLY A 680 -16.22 1.15 -22.46
CA GLY A 680 -16.49 2.58 -22.67
C GLY A 680 -15.47 3.50 -21.98
N PHE A 681 -15.95 4.56 -21.33
CA PHE A 681 -15.13 5.49 -20.55
C PHE A 681 -15.59 5.50 -19.11
N THR A 682 -14.73 5.53 -18.10
CA THR A 682 -15.12 5.65 -16.68
C THR A 682 -14.30 6.77 -16.03
N PHE A 683 -14.96 7.60 -15.23
CA PHE A 683 -14.31 8.71 -14.54
C PHE A 683 -13.88 8.30 -13.13
N THR A 684 -12.86 8.98 -12.62
CA THR A 684 -12.44 8.89 -11.22
C THR A 684 -12.00 10.27 -10.73
N PRO A 685 -12.31 10.66 -9.49
CA PRO A 685 -11.99 12.00 -8.97
C PRO A 685 -10.51 12.20 -8.65
N GLN A 686 -9.67 11.21 -8.90
CA GLN A 686 -8.25 11.24 -8.56
C GLN A 686 -7.38 10.80 -9.74
N ARG A 687 -6.16 11.34 -9.78
CA ARG A 687 -5.18 11.06 -10.83
C ARG A 687 -4.30 9.89 -10.42
N GLY A 688 -4.36 8.77 -11.14
CA GLY A 688 -3.61 7.56 -10.84
C GLY A 688 -2.85 7.00 -12.03
N ASP A 689 -1.74 6.32 -11.78
CA ASP A 689 -0.92 5.67 -12.82
C ASP A 689 -1.10 4.15 -12.85
N THR A 690 -1.27 3.51 -11.68
CA THR A 690 -1.59 2.08 -11.55
C THR A 690 -2.99 1.98 -10.98
N MET A 691 -3.92 1.45 -11.78
CA MET A 691 -5.35 1.52 -11.52
C MET A 691 -6.00 0.15 -11.62
N VAL A 692 -7.15 -0.02 -10.97
CA VAL A 692 -8.03 -1.18 -11.17
C VAL A 692 -9.36 -0.70 -11.70
N LEU A 693 -9.73 -1.16 -12.89
CA LEU A 693 -11.07 -1.07 -13.44
C LEU A 693 -11.93 -2.17 -12.81
N VAL A 694 -12.97 -1.76 -12.11
CA VAL A 694 -13.99 -2.64 -11.54
C VAL A 694 -15.19 -2.67 -12.48
N GLU A 695 -15.64 -3.86 -12.84
CA GLU A 695 -16.93 -4.10 -13.50
C GLU A 695 -17.83 -4.90 -12.55
N ALA A 696 -18.99 -4.35 -12.22
CA ALA A 696 -20.02 -4.96 -11.40
C ALA A 696 -21.39 -4.64 -12.04
N PRO A 697 -21.84 -5.44 -13.01
CA PRO A 697 -23.02 -5.13 -13.82
C PRO A 697 -24.28 -4.94 -12.95
N GLY A 698 -24.97 -3.81 -13.07
CA GLY A 698 -26.19 -3.56 -12.29
C GLY A 698 -25.97 -3.25 -10.79
N ALA A 699 -24.76 -3.38 -10.24
CA ALA A 699 -24.42 -3.02 -8.86
C ALA A 699 -24.19 -1.51 -8.69
N ARG A 700 -25.08 -0.70 -9.26
CA ARG A 700 -25.00 0.76 -9.22
C ARG A 700 -24.97 1.26 -7.76
N ASP A 701 -24.18 2.30 -7.52
CA ASP A 701 -24.04 2.99 -6.23
C ASP A 701 -23.41 2.15 -5.09
N ALA A 702 -22.97 0.91 -5.38
CA ALA A 702 -22.11 0.11 -4.50
C ALA A 702 -20.84 0.89 -4.15
N ILE A 703 -20.45 0.84 -2.87
CA ILE A 703 -19.31 1.60 -2.36
C ILE A 703 -18.03 0.80 -2.61
N VAL A 704 -17.01 1.46 -3.15
CA VAL A 704 -15.69 0.86 -3.31
C VAL A 704 -14.84 1.21 -2.10
N SER A 705 -14.67 0.27 -1.16
CA SER A 705 -14.08 0.55 0.16
C SER A 705 -12.66 1.11 0.12
N ASN A 706 -11.93 0.83 -0.96
CA ASN A 706 -10.53 1.22 -1.15
C ASN A 706 -10.34 2.72 -1.43
N ALA A 707 -11.39 3.46 -1.80
CA ALA A 707 -11.30 4.87 -2.15
C ALA A 707 -12.51 5.65 -1.61
N PRO A 708 -12.30 6.60 -0.66
CA PRO A 708 -13.38 7.42 -0.13
C PRO A 708 -14.16 8.15 -1.22
N GLY A 709 -15.49 8.02 -1.17
CA GLY A 709 -16.42 8.64 -2.12
C GLY A 709 -16.49 7.99 -3.50
N LEU A 710 -15.78 6.88 -3.75
CA LEU A 710 -15.86 6.13 -5.00
C LEU A 710 -17.02 5.13 -4.95
N ARG A 711 -17.85 5.16 -6.00
CA ARG A 711 -19.00 4.26 -6.17
C ARG A 711 -19.07 3.73 -7.58
N VAL A 712 -19.66 2.55 -7.74
CA VAL A 712 -19.99 1.98 -9.05
C VAL A 712 -21.01 2.87 -9.76
N ASP A 713 -20.72 3.21 -11.01
CA ASP A 713 -21.54 4.11 -11.82
C ASP A 713 -22.80 3.41 -12.39
N GLY A 714 -23.64 4.15 -13.10
CA GLY A 714 -24.87 3.62 -13.69
C GLY A 714 -24.66 2.56 -14.79
N ARG A 715 -23.44 2.38 -15.30
CA ARG A 715 -23.08 1.35 -16.27
C ARG A 715 -22.42 0.14 -15.60
N GLY A 716 -22.27 0.15 -14.28
CA GLY A 716 -21.64 -0.93 -13.54
C GLY A 716 -20.12 -0.83 -13.48
N TYR A 717 -19.53 0.35 -13.68
CA TYR A 717 -18.07 0.53 -13.65
C TYR A 717 -17.59 1.48 -12.55
N ALA A 718 -16.41 1.20 -12.01
CA ALA A 718 -15.66 2.13 -11.17
C ALA A 718 -14.15 1.98 -11.45
N VAL A 719 -13.38 3.05 -11.20
CA VAL A 719 -11.92 3.00 -11.33
C VAL A 719 -11.29 3.32 -9.97
N VAL A 720 -10.63 2.32 -9.39
CA VAL A 720 -9.79 2.49 -8.20
C VAL A 720 -8.50 3.18 -8.65
N PRO A 721 -8.25 4.43 -8.19
CA PRO A 721 -7.19 5.26 -8.76
C PRO A 721 -5.78 4.87 -8.30
N TYR A 722 -5.65 4.22 -7.14
CA TYR A 722 -4.35 3.89 -6.56
C TYR A 722 -4.33 2.47 -6.02
N VAL A 723 -3.48 1.65 -6.61
CA VAL A 723 -3.14 0.32 -6.11
C VAL A 723 -1.62 0.15 -6.08
N SER A 724 -1.15 -0.67 -5.15
CA SER A 724 0.28 -0.94 -4.97
C SER A 724 0.77 -1.90 -6.06
N PRO A 725 1.74 -1.52 -6.91
CA PRO A 725 2.24 -2.40 -7.95
C PRO A 725 3.05 -3.56 -7.37
N TYR A 726 2.99 -4.71 -8.04
CA TYR A 726 3.65 -5.97 -7.68
C TYR A 726 3.25 -6.49 -6.28
N ARG A 727 2.05 -6.10 -5.82
CA ARG A 727 1.45 -6.48 -4.53
C ARG A 727 0.05 -6.97 -4.75
N LEU A 728 -0.39 -7.88 -3.89
CA LEU A 728 -1.79 -8.28 -3.88
C LEU A 728 -2.64 -7.14 -3.33
N ASN A 729 -3.50 -6.57 -4.18
CA ASN A 729 -4.44 -5.52 -3.81
C ASN A 729 -5.84 -6.13 -3.77
N THR A 730 -6.44 -6.13 -2.59
CA THR A 730 -7.82 -6.57 -2.39
C THR A 730 -8.76 -5.40 -2.60
N VAL A 731 -9.64 -5.49 -3.60
CA VAL A 731 -10.72 -4.55 -3.85
C VAL A 731 -12.01 -5.11 -3.28
N THR A 732 -12.70 -4.31 -2.47
CA THR A 732 -13.95 -4.71 -1.83
C THR A 732 -15.09 -3.78 -2.24
N LEU A 733 -16.22 -4.38 -2.59
CA LEU A 733 -17.49 -3.73 -2.87
C LEU A 733 -18.44 -3.94 -1.69
N ASP A 734 -18.87 -2.83 -1.10
CA ASP A 734 -19.93 -2.83 -0.10
C ASP A 734 -21.28 -2.64 -0.81
N PRO A 735 -22.22 -3.60 -0.66
CA PRO A 735 -23.52 -3.54 -1.32
C PRO A 735 -24.44 -2.44 -0.78
N GLN A 736 -24.05 -1.72 0.28
CA GLN A 736 -24.84 -0.63 0.83
C GLN A 736 -25.11 0.47 -0.21
N GLY A 737 -26.40 0.69 -0.50
CA GLY A 737 -26.87 1.66 -1.50
C GLY A 737 -27.17 1.06 -2.88
N MET A 738 -26.87 -0.23 -3.11
CA MET A 738 -27.32 -0.96 -4.30
C MET A 738 -28.83 -1.16 -4.31
N ALA A 739 -29.38 -1.42 -5.50
CA ALA A 739 -30.76 -1.86 -5.63
C ALA A 739 -30.97 -3.24 -4.98
N HIS A 740 -32.10 -3.43 -4.31
CA HIS A 740 -32.40 -4.66 -3.55
C HIS A 740 -32.63 -5.90 -4.43
N ASP A 741 -32.91 -5.69 -5.72
CA ASP A 741 -33.05 -6.73 -6.74
C ASP A 741 -31.71 -7.13 -7.37
N VAL A 742 -30.57 -6.67 -6.81
CA VAL A 742 -29.23 -7.05 -7.27
C VAL A 742 -28.42 -7.58 -6.09
N GLU A 743 -27.72 -8.69 -6.30
CA GLU A 743 -26.79 -9.30 -5.35
C GLU A 743 -25.41 -9.43 -5.98
N LEU A 744 -24.36 -9.24 -5.17
CA LEU A 744 -22.99 -9.53 -5.53
C LEU A 744 -22.68 -10.99 -5.17
N GLU A 745 -22.21 -11.80 -6.13
CA GLU A 745 -21.78 -13.19 -5.83
C GLU A 745 -20.51 -13.24 -4.97
N SER A 746 -19.66 -12.22 -5.12
CA SER A 746 -18.52 -11.96 -4.23
C SER A 746 -18.47 -10.48 -3.94
N THR A 747 -18.14 -10.11 -2.70
CA THR A 747 -17.93 -8.72 -2.29
C THR A 747 -16.46 -8.32 -2.32
N SER A 748 -15.53 -9.27 -2.54
CA SER A 748 -14.09 -8.98 -2.53
C SER A 748 -13.32 -9.79 -3.58
N GLN A 749 -12.34 -9.15 -4.21
CA GLN A 749 -11.41 -9.78 -5.15
C GLN A 749 -10.01 -9.19 -5.02
N SER A 750 -8.98 -9.94 -5.40
CA SER A 750 -7.59 -9.49 -5.27
C SER A 750 -6.82 -9.61 -6.57
N ILE A 751 -5.92 -8.66 -6.83
CA ILE A 751 -5.07 -8.63 -8.04
C ILE A 751 -3.71 -8.02 -7.78
N ALA A 752 -2.68 -8.45 -8.51
CA ALA A 752 -1.32 -7.94 -8.41
C ALA A 752 -0.85 -7.22 -9.68
N PRO A 753 -1.10 -5.91 -9.83
CA PRO A 753 -0.80 -5.17 -11.06
C PRO A 753 0.70 -4.93 -11.27
N PHE A 754 1.18 -4.94 -12.50
CA PHE A 754 2.45 -4.28 -12.86
C PHE A 754 2.37 -2.77 -12.55
N ALA A 755 3.50 -2.12 -12.27
CA ALA A 755 3.54 -0.67 -12.18
C ALA A 755 3.05 -0.04 -13.48
N GLY A 756 2.07 0.86 -13.41
CA GLY A 756 1.43 1.48 -14.57
C GLY A 756 0.32 0.64 -15.23
N ALA A 757 0.01 -0.55 -14.72
CA ALA A 757 -1.06 -1.36 -15.28
C ALA A 757 -2.45 -0.76 -15.00
N ILE A 758 -3.38 -1.06 -15.90
CA ILE A 758 -4.82 -0.88 -15.67
C ILE A 758 -5.38 -2.29 -15.56
N SER A 759 -5.43 -2.80 -14.34
CA SER A 759 -5.94 -4.14 -14.06
C SER A 759 -7.45 -4.17 -14.12
N TYR A 760 -8.02 -5.33 -14.41
CA TYR A 760 -9.47 -5.50 -14.53
C TYR A 760 -9.97 -6.53 -13.52
N LEU A 761 -10.97 -6.14 -12.72
CA LEU A 761 -11.67 -6.99 -11.78
C LEU A 761 -13.16 -6.99 -12.09
N ARG A 762 -13.73 -8.19 -12.24
CA ARG A 762 -15.15 -8.37 -12.52
C ARG A 762 -15.84 -9.00 -11.33
N PHE A 763 -16.81 -8.31 -10.76
CA PHE A 763 -17.68 -8.80 -9.71
C PHE A 763 -18.98 -9.26 -10.35
N ASP A 764 -19.19 -10.57 -10.37
CA ASP A 764 -20.43 -11.13 -10.92
C ASP A 764 -21.62 -10.78 -10.02
N THR A 765 -22.71 -10.40 -10.68
CA THR A 765 -23.94 -9.95 -10.04
C THR A 765 -25.08 -10.85 -10.46
N ARG A 766 -25.99 -11.12 -9.53
CA ARG A 766 -27.27 -11.76 -9.80
C ARG A 766 -28.38 -10.75 -9.70
N LYS A 767 -29.16 -10.62 -10.76
CA LYS A 767 -30.40 -9.86 -10.72
C LYS A 767 -31.52 -10.78 -10.25
N GLY A 768 -32.45 -10.25 -9.47
CA GLY A 768 -33.61 -10.97 -8.99
C GLY A 768 -34.08 -10.48 -7.63
N ASN A 769 -35.39 -10.52 -7.44
CA ASN A 769 -36.02 -10.24 -6.17
C ASN A 769 -35.63 -11.33 -5.17
N ALA A 770 -35.15 -10.93 -4.00
CA ALA A 770 -35.02 -11.83 -2.86
C ALA A 770 -36.41 -12.17 -2.34
N LEU A 771 -36.82 -13.43 -2.47
CA LEU A 771 -38.10 -13.95 -2.01
C LEU A 771 -37.86 -14.82 -0.78
N LEU A 772 -38.57 -14.54 0.30
CA LEU A 772 -38.64 -15.42 1.47
C LEU A 772 -40.01 -16.08 1.48
N ILE A 773 -40.09 -17.30 0.97
CA ILE A 773 -41.36 -18.01 0.80
C ILE A 773 -41.55 -18.97 1.98
N GLN A 774 -42.61 -18.76 2.73
CA GLN A 774 -43.09 -19.68 3.75
C GLN A 774 -43.91 -20.78 3.06
N VAL A 775 -43.36 -22.00 3.00
CA VAL A 775 -44.01 -23.14 2.38
C VAL A 775 -44.83 -23.91 3.39
N ARG A 776 -46.07 -24.25 3.01
CA ARG A 776 -46.96 -25.13 3.79
C ARG A 776 -47.33 -26.35 2.97
N ASN A 777 -47.25 -27.54 3.58
CA ASN A 777 -47.81 -28.74 2.97
C ASN A 777 -49.34 -28.71 3.04
N PRO A 778 -50.03 -29.42 2.12
CA PRO A 778 -51.49 -29.60 2.18
C PRO A 778 -51.94 -30.16 3.54
N ASP A 779 -51.08 -30.98 4.16
CA ASP A 779 -51.32 -31.65 5.44
C ASP A 779 -51.03 -30.76 6.67
N GLY A 780 -50.67 -29.49 6.47
CA GLY A 780 -50.31 -28.54 7.53
C GLY A 780 -48.92 -28.74 8.16
N ARG A 781 -48.15 -29.74 7.69
CA ARG A 781 -46.77 -30.00 8.14
C ARG A 781 -45.78 -29.00 7.50
N THR A 782 -44.71 -28.67 8.23
CA THR A 782 -43.62 -27.83 7.72
C THR A 782 -42.68 -28.63 6.84
N MET A 783 -42.15 -27.99 5.80
CA MET A 783 -41.16 -28.61 4.91
C MET A 783 -39.90 -29.07 5.67
N PRO A 784 -39.28 -30.18 5.25
CA PRO A 784 -38.06 -30.68 5.88
C PRO A 784 -36.93 -29.66 5.76
N PHE A 785 -36.20 -29.45 6.86
CA PHE A 785 -34.99 -28.62 6.85
C PHE A 785 -33.93 -29.25 5.95
N GLY A 786 -33.26 -28.44 5.14
CA GLY A 786 -32.21 -28.89 4.22
C GLY A 786 -32.71 -29.45 2.89
N ALA A 787 -34.02 -29.47 2.63
CA ALA A 787 -34.56 -29.85 1.33
C ALA A 787 -34.03 -28.91 0.23
N GLN A 788 -33.57 -29.47 -0.88
CA GLN A 788 -33.00 -28.72 -1.99
C GLN A 788 -34.13 -28.09 -2.81
N VAL A 789 -33.98 -26.80 -3.16
CA VAL A 789 -34.94 -26.08 -4.00
C VAL A 789 -34.31 -25.85 -5.37
N LYS A 790 -35.01 -26.27 -6.42
CA LYS A 790 -34.59 -26.15 -7.82
C LYS A 790 -35.58 -25.28 -8.60
N ASP A 791 -35.07 -24.57 -9.59
CA ASP A 791 -35.91 -23.83 -10.54
C ASP A 791 -36.47 -24.73 -11.65
N GLU A 792 -37.21 -24.12 -12.58
CA GLU A 792 -37.80 -24.79 -13.76
C GLU A 792 -36.73 -25.41 -14.69
N GLN A 793 -35.48 -24.96 -14.62
CA GLN A 793 -34.36 -25.54 -15.38
C GLN A 793 -33.62 -26.65 -14.60
N GLY A 794 -34.09 -26.99 -13.40
CA GLY A 794 -33.47 -27.98 -12.52
C GLY A 794 -32.20 -27.49 -11.82
N GLN A 795 -31.90 -26.19 -11.88
CA GLN A 795 -30.74 -25.62 -11.19
C GLN A 795 -31.07 -25.39 -9.72
N PRO A 796 -30.17 -25.72 -8.79
CA PRO A 796 -30.37 -25.46 -7.37
C PRO A 796 -30.33 -23.95 -7.09
N VAL A 797 -31.44 -23.40 -6.60
CA VAL A 797 -31.63 -21.96 -6.33
C VAL A 797 -31.74 -21.63 -4.84
N GLY A 798 -31.81 -22.65 -3.99
CA GLY A 798 -31.85 -22.47 -2.54
C GLY A 798 -32.05 -23.77 -1.79
N MET A 799 -32.32 -23.63 -0.50
CA MET A 799 -32.65 -24.75 0.39
C MET A 799 -33.72 -24.32 1.40
N VAL A 800 -34.48 -25.28 1.89
CA VAL A 800 -35.47 -25.04 2.95
C VAL A 800 -34.76 -24.86 4.29
N SER A 801 -34.98 -23.71 4.92
CA SER A 801 -34.51 -23.36 6.25
C SER A 801 -35.52 -23.72 7.34
N GLN A 802 -35.22 -23.34 8.59
CA GLN A 802 -36.07 -23.65 9.73
C GLN A 802 -37.49 -23.08 9.57
N GLY A 803 -38.47 -23.86 10.03
CA GLY A 803 -39.89 -23.49 9.95
C GLY A 803 -40.50 -23.62 8.55
N GLY A 804 -39.84 -24.28 7.59
CA GLY A 804 -40.37 -24.48 6.24
C GLY A 804 -40.28 -23.24 5.35
N ARG A 805 -39.29 -22.36 5.60
CA ARG A 805 -39.04 -21.15 4.82
C ARG A 805 -37.95 -21.40 3.79
N LEU A 806 -38.17 -21.01 2.54
CA LEU A 806 -37.14 -20.99 1.51
C LEU A 806 -36.78 -19.55 1.17
N TYR A 807 -35.48 -19.30 1.00
CA TYR A 807 -34.95 -18.06 0.46
C TYR A 807 -34.48 -18.32 -0.96
N VAL A 808 -35.07 -17.63 -1.93
CA VAL A 808 -34.77 -17.79 -3.36
C VAL A 808 -34.69 -16.42 -4.00
N ARG A 809 -33.69 -16.22 -4.87
CA ARG A 809 -33.68 -15.08 -5.77
C ARG A 809 -34.27 -15.46 -7.11
N SER A 810 -35.22 -14.66 -7.58
CA SER A 810 -35.82 -14.86 -8.91
C SER A 810 -35.89 -13.57 -9.71
N GLU A 811 -35.49 -13.65 -10.97
CA GLU A 811 -35.69 -12.61 -11.98
C GLU A 811 -37.15 -12.49 -12.42
N LYS A 812 -37.94 -13.57 -12.26
CA LYS A 812 -39.35 -13.60 -12.62
C LYS A 812 -40.22 -13.21 -11.43
N ASN A 813 -41.27 -12.45 -11.69
CA ASN A 813 -42.30 -12.16 -10.68
C ASN A 813 -43.27 -13.33 -10.45
N GLN A 814 -43.17 -14.40 -11.23
CA GLN A 814 -43.93 -15.63 -11.02
C GLN A 814 -43.16 -16.82 -11.58
N GLY A 815 -43.35 -18.00 -11.00
CA GLY A 815 -42.72 -19.23 -11.48
C GLY A 815 -42.99 -20.41 -10.56
N SER A 816 -42.37 -21.53 -10.90
CA SER A 816 -42.50 -22.78 -10.16
C SER A 816 -41.15 -23.23 -9.60
N LEU A 817 -41.13 -23.73 -8.36
CA LEU A 817 -39.94 -24.23 -7.66
C LEU A 817 -40.14 -25.69 -7.28
N LEU A 818 -39.21 -26.55 -7.64
CA LEU A 818 -39.21 -27.96 -7.25
C LEU A 818 -38.43 -28.11 -5.94
N VAL A 819 -39.08 -28.61 -4.89
CA VAL A 819 -38.44 -28.88 -3.59
C VAL A 819 -38.26 -30.38 -3.44
N GLU A 820 -37.03 -30.85 -3.28
CA GLU A 820 -36.68 -32.27 -3.18
C GLU A 820 -35.92 -32.54 -1.86
N TRP A 821 -36.38 -33.54 -1.09
CA TRP A 821 -35.71 -33.97 0.15
C TRP A 821 -35.35 -35.47 0.15
N GLY A 822 -35.58 -36.16 -0.97
CA GLY A 822 -35.20 -37.54 -1.17
C GLY A 822 -35.47 -38.00 -2.61
N ALA A 823 -35.19 -39.27 -2.89
CA ALA A 823 -35.28 -39.83 -4.25
C ALA A 823 -36.68 -40.39 -4.61
N GLY A 824 -37.57 -40.56 -3.62
CA GLY A 824 -38.93 -41.05 -3.83
C GLY A 824 -39.84 -40.02 -4.51
N ALA A 825 -40.87 -40.49 -5.23
CA ALA A 825 -41.85 -39.62 -5.88
C ALA A 825 -42.70 -38.80 -4.87
N ASP A 826 -42.80 -39.31 -3.64
CA ASP A 826 -43.41 -38.73 -2.44
C ASP A 826 -42.46 -37.83 -1.63
N GLN A 827 -41.20 -37.70 -2.07
CA GLN A 827 -40.15 -36.90 -1.42
C GLN A 827 -39.76 -35.64 -2.20
N ARG A 828 -40.69 -35.18 -3.05
CA ARG A 828 -40.58 -33.97 -3.84
C ARG A 828 -41.93 -33.26 -3.94
N CYS A 829 -41.93 -31.94 -4.08
CA CYS A 829 -43.13 -31.19 -4.38
C CYS A 829 -42.85 -29.92 -5.17
N THR A 830 -43.90 -29.34 -5.73
CA THR A 830 -43.80 -28.13 -6.54
C THR A 830 -44.44 -26.94 -5.81
N VAL A 831 -43.74 -25.81 -5.76
CA VAL A 831 -44.15 -24.57 -5.11
C VAL A 831 -44.26 -23.48 -6.16
N ASP A 832 -45.48 -23.10 -6.50
CA ASP A 832 -45.74 -21.95 -7.38
C ASP A 832 -45.71 -20.66 -6.56
N TYR A 833 -45.02 -19.64 -7.06
CA TYR A 833 -44.97 -18.32 -6.42
C TYR A 833 -45.39 -17.22 -7.38
N GLN A 834 -45.96 -16.14 -6.81
CA GLN A 834 -46.29 -14.91 -7.52
C GLN A 834 -46.02 -13.72 -6.60
N VAL A 835 -45.18 -12.80 -7.07
CA VAL A 835 -44.83 -11.56 -6.37
C VAL A 835 -45.99 -10.56 -6.54
N PRO A 836 -46.60 -10.06 -5.46
CA PRO A 836 -47.69 -9.08 -5.54
C PRO A 836 -47.26 -7.80 -6.25
N ALA A 837 -48.16 -7.21 -7.06
CA ALA A 837 -47.92 -5.93 -7.69
C ALA A 837 -47.74 -4.82 -6.63
N GLY A 838 -46.58 -4.16 -6.64
CA GLY A 838 -46.21 -3.13 -5.65
C GLY A 838 -45.54 -3.66 -4.37
N ALA A 839 -45.19 -4.94 -4.30
CA ALA A 839 -44.35 -5.46 -3.23
C ALA A 839 -42.97 -4.77 -3.27
N ASP A 840 -42.61 -4.11 -2.18
CA ASP A 840 -41.36 -3.36 -2.06
C ASP A 840 -40.40 -4.03 -1.07
N ALA A 841 -39.25 -4.48 -1.59
CA ALA A 841 -38.19 -5.08 -0.78
C ALA A 841 -37.37 -4.04 0.01
N SER A 842 -37.60 -2.73 -0.18
CA SER A 842 -36.78 -1.66 0.38
C SER A 842 -36.68 -1.63 1.90
N LYS A 843 -37.73 -2.08 2.61
CA LYS A 843 -37.77 -2.07 4.08
C LYS A 843 -37.17 -3.30 4.73
N THR A 844 -37.25 -4.45 4.08
CA THR A 844 -36.88 -5.76 4.66
C THR A 844 -35.70 -6.43 3.96
N GLY A 845 -35.29 -5.95 2.79
CA GLY A 845 -34.26 -6.55 1.94
C GLY A 845 -34.74 -7.78 1.16
N PHE A 846 -35.96 -8.25 1.41
CA PHE A 846 -36.60 -9.39 0.74
C PHE A 846 -38.13 -9.25 0.78
N ILE A 847 -38.82 -9.94 -0.12
CA ILE A 847 -40.29 -9.99 -0.22
C ILE A 847 -40.79 -11.26 0.46
N PRO A 848 -41.55 -11.16 1.57
CA PRO A 848 -42.17 -12.32 2.19
C PRO A 848 -43.35 -12.81 1.34
N LEU A 849 -43.42 -14.13 1.11
CA LEU A 849 -44.52 -14.79 0.41
C LEU A 849 -44.98 -16.01 1.22
N GLU A 850 -46.23 -16.42 1.04
CA GLU A 850 -46.71 -17.74 1.46
C GLU A 850 -47.11 -18.55 0.22
N ALA A 851 -46.70 -19.81 0.17
CA ALA A 851 -47.05 -20.70 -0.94
C ALA A 851 -47.33 -22.12 -0.43
N ALA A 852 -48.19 -22.85 -1.14
CA ALA A 852 -48.49 -24.24 -0.85
C ALA A 852 -47.63 -25.15 -1.74
N CYS A 853 -47.13 -26.22 -1.14
CA CYS A 853 -46.43 -27.31 -1.81
C CYS A 853 -47.47 -28.27 -2.40
N ARG A 854 -47.34 -28.61 -3.69
CA ARG A 854 -48.25 -29.48 -4.46
C ARG A 854 -47.59 -30.76 -4.92
#